data_AF-A0A930MBR8-F1
#
_entry.id   AF-A0A930MBR8-F1
#
_cell.length_a   1.000
_cell.length_b   1.000
_cell.length_c   1.000
_cell.angle_alpha   90.00
_cell.angle_beta   90.00
_cell.angle_gamma   90.00
#
_symmetry.space_group_name_H-M   'P 1'
#
loop_
_entity.id
_entity.type
_entity.pdbx_description
1 polymer ?
#
loop_
_entity_poly.entity_id
_entity_poly.type
_entity_poly.pdbx_seq_one_letter_code
_entity_poly.pdbx_strand_id
1 'polypeptide(L)'
;MGDDFSVFWRNNEQTAALFYDLLARSEQDAYNDDFLAQLAAYREAGGDASHADIFAAKYLLHHGDTETAVVCGERAFRTRPIQHPIFDVLSRAYKACGRYADALVMQGYANTLYNTPITVDDYPTEAITQEALDRLSVALSRPGFAPIATRASYDPENGITTAGGVFGGEFLPTSPHISPAHYVGVYAEQGLQGDKAWQLNVLRDARGVAYFGAGDFFFDLIRAQRAAGAAHIDLAPGQEVVLPVIGTVLPAHGLRSPQQIRVSTASVNELGWLNVATPNFFRLNETTDFSSDHAFLVGTPIQIGHHPRCRRLVLNILADAMPWEILRDCFEEKLPNMARFFSQGLIFDQQFSSAEYTAPSFAAIETGMNLQNNQLFNNKIAIPLREDYITLSERMRNMGYATSYLSGTGEGIYNGAARGYDRIITAAYRQQNYEAVTRVIRHLEGLGDADNFILLHSSDVHPWPSPMFQYATPAQARLPLAQRMTETLDTPPSPYLRPCPLNQEVFWLGVRELDRTLGMLFTYLEENYAPEEYLVNLYSDHGVSIFSPETYIVDAPLTHATWMMRGAGVPSGVRTDELTSTTDIYPTLGHLCGFPVDACIDGVLPRVFGGPGRELTFSNSLFPTKPYFLAARSATHTLCLETEDPVAMDGTVDLARAKVAVYPRDHEREKGYELDDPALRAFFYPRVREFLKGIASNGESFPPPKEP
;
A
#
# COMPACT_ATOMS: atom_id res chain seq x y z
N MET A 1 -28.66 -9.55 -19.21
CA MET A 1 -29.15 -8.15 -19.30
C MET A 1 -29.58 -7.90 -20.74
N GLY A 2 -30.60 -7.07 -21.00
CA GLY A 2 -31.07 -6.80 -22.37
C GLY A 2 -30.14 -5.86 -23.15
N ASP A 3 -30.16 -5.95 -24.48
CA ASP A 3 -29.30 -5.18 -25.40
C ASP A 3 -29.74 -3.71 -25.57
N ASP A 4 -30.87 -3.32 -24.98
CA ASP A 4 -31.43 -1.95 -25.09
C ASP A 4 -30.88 -0.95 -24.05
N PHE A 5 -30.04 -1.42 -23.13
CA PHE A 5 -29.44 -0.65 -22.03
C PHE A 5 -30.46 0.20 -21.23
N SER A 6 -31.72 -0.22 -21.15
CA SER A 6 -32.77 0.46 -20.39
C SER A 6 -32.58 0.35 -18.87
N VAL A 7 -31.97 -0.74 -18.41
CA VAL A 7 -31.64 -1.01 -17.01
C VAL A 7 -30.13 -1.10 -16.87
N PHE A 8 -29.54 -0.38 -15.90
CA PHE A 8 -28.09 -0.41 -15.69
C PHE A 8 -27.59 -1.76 -15.17
N TRP A 9 -28.20 -2.33 -14.13
CA TRP A 9 -27.76 -3.60 -13.54
C TRP A 9 -28.96 -4.47 -13.14
N ARG A 10 -28.84 -5.79 -13.27
CA ARG A 10 -29.84 -6.74 -12.77
C ARG A 10 -29.13 -7.96 -12.20
N ASN A 11 -29.48 -8.33 -10.97
CA ASN A 11 -28.99 -9.54 -10.34
C ASN A 11 -29.54 -10.79 -11.05
N ASN A 12 -28.75 -11.85 -11.05
CA ASN A 12 -29.12 -13.17 -11.51
C ASN A 12 -29.92 -13.87 -10.39
N GLU A 13 -31.24 -13.79 -10.50
CA GLU A 13 -32.19 -14.38 -9.54
C GLU A 13 -32.02 -15.90 -9.41
N GLN A 14 -31.61 -16.59 -10.48
CA GLN A 14 -31.38 -18.04 -10.46
C GLN A 14 -30.19 -18.40 -9.58
N THR A 15 -29.03 -17.77 -9.79
CA THR A 15 -27.83 -18.07 -8.97
C THR A 15 -28.04 -17.66 -7.52
N ALA A 16 -28.70 -16.52 -7.28
CA ALA A 16 -29.04 -16.09 -5.92
C ALA A 16 -29.95 -17.11 -5.21
N ALA A 17 -30.97 -17.66 -5.88
CA ALA A 17 -31.83 -18.70 -5.31
C ALA A 17 -31.04 -19.99 -4.98
N LEU A 18 -30.14 -20.42 -5.87
CA LEU A 18 -29.29 -21.58 -5.65
C LEU A 18 -28.32 -21.35 -4.47
N PHE A 19 -27.75 -20.15 -4.35
CA PHE A 19 -26.91 -19.74 -3.22
C PHE A 19 -27.66 -19.82 -1.89
N TYR A 20 -28.88 -19.28 -1.82
CA TYR A 20 -29.65 -19.30 -0.57
C TYR A 20 -30.14 -20.71 -0.20
N ASP A 21 -30.41 -21.59 -1.17
CA ASP A 21 -30.69 -23.01 -0.89
C ASP A 21 -29.46 -23.72 -0.31
N LEU A 22 -28.27 -23.51 -0.87
CA LEU A 22 -27.01 -24.03 -0.33
C LEU A 22 -26.73 -23.51 1.07
N LEU A 23 -26.94 -22.21 1.30
CA LEU A 23 -26.78 -21.58 2.60
C LEU A 23 -27.72 -22.23 3.65
N ALA A 24 -29.00 -22.36 3.32
CA ALA A 24 -29.99 -22.97 4.22
C ALA A 24 -29.64 -24.43 4.56
N ARG A 25 -29.15 -25.21 3.59
CA ARG A 25 -28.66 -26.57 3.83
C ARG A 25 -27.43 -26.60 4.71
N SER A 26 -26.45 -25.71 4.47
CA SER A 26 -25.26 -25.58 5.31
C SER A 26 -25.60 -25.20 6.76
N GLU A 27 -26.60 -24.34 6.97
CA GLU A 27 -27.08 -23.96 8.31
C GLU A 27 -27.79 -25.11 9.05
N GLN A 28 -28.30 -26.09 8.32
CA GLN A 28 -28.93 -27.30 8.86
C GLN A 28 -27.97 -28.49 8.96
N ASP A 29 -26.67 -28.28 8.69
CA ASP A 29 -25.64 -29.33 8.57
C ASP A 29 -26.03 -30.45 7.57
N ALA A 30 -26.82 -30.13 6.54
CA ALA A 30 -27.33 -31.06 5.55
C ALA A 30 -26.35 -31.23 4.36
N TYR A 31 -25.19 -31.85 4.61
CA TYR A 31 -24.14 -32.08 3.62
C TYR A 31 -24.26 -33.48 2.97
N ASN A 32 -25.29 -33.70 2.15
CA ASN A 32 -25.58 -34.97 1.47
C ASN A 32 -25.44 -34.86 -0.08
N ASP A 33 -25.84 -35.91 -0.82
CA ASP A 33 -25.78 -35.91 -2.29
C ASP A 33 -26.60 -34.77 -2.93
N ASP A 34 -27.73 -34.38 -2.32
CA ASP A 34 -28.54 -33.24 -2.80
C ASP A 34 -27.76 -31.92 -2.66
N PHE A 35 -26.95 -31.76 -1.61
CA PHE A 35 -26.08 -30.59 -1.44
C PHE A 35 -25.07 -30.50 -2.59
N LEU A 36 -24.45 -31.63 -2.97
CA LEU A 36 -23.51 -31.68 -4.09
C LEU A 36 -24.19 -31.38 -5.42
N ALA A 37 -25.38 -31.93 -5.66
CA ALA A 37 -26.17 -31.65 -6.86
C ALA A 37 -26.50 -30.15 -6.95
N GLN A 38 -26.89 -29.53 -5.84
CA GLN A 38 -27.18 -28.11 -5.76
C GLN A 38 -25.93 -27.25 -5.99
N LEU A 39 -24.78 -27.66 -5.44
CA LEU A 39 -23.51 -26.97 -5.63
C LEU A 39 -23.05 -27.04 -7.10
N ALA A 40 -23.24 -28.18 -7.76
CA ALA A 40 -22.99 -28.32 -9.18
C ALA A 40 -23.91 -27.40 -10.00
N ALA A 41 -25.21 -27.36 -9.69
CA ALA A 41 -26.16 -26.47 -10.35
C ALA A 41 -25.79 -24.98 -10.16
N TYR A 42 -25.33 -24.58 -8.97
CA TYR A 42 -24.86 -23.21 -8.71
C TYR A 42 -23.65 -22.85 -9.58
N ARG A 43 -22.67 -23.75 -9.69
CA ARG A 43 -21.50 -23.56 -10.57
C ARG A 43 -21.90 -23.48 -12.04
N GLU A 44 -22.78 -24.37 -12.51
CA GLU A 44 -23.27 -24.38 -13.89
C GLU A 44 -24.07 -23.12 -14.25
N ALA A 45 -24.81 -22.56 -13.30
CA ALA A 45 -25.55 -21.30 -13.46
C ALA A 45 -24.66 -20.04 -13.45
N GLY A 46 -23.35 -20.19 -13.24
CA GLY A 46 -22.39 -19.08 -13.18
C GLY A 46 -22.33 -18.39 -11.82
N GLY A 47 -22.58 -19.12 -10.74
CA GLY A 47 -22.39 -18.63 -9.37
C GLY A 47 -20.95 -18.19 -9.08
N ASP A 48 -20.78 -17.37 -8.05
CA ASP A 48 -19.46 -16.89 -7.61
C ASP A 48 -18.56 -18.07 -7.21
N ALA A 49 -17.35 -18.08 -7.78
CA ALA A 49 -16.41 -19.18 -7.59
C ALA A 49 -15.92 -19.29 -6.13
N SER A 50 -15.73 -18.16 -5.45
CA SER A 50 -15.35 -18.12 -4.03
C SER A 50 -16.47 -18.72 -3.17
N HIS A 51 -17.72 -18.32 -3.41
CA HIS A 51 -18.89 -18.89 -2.73
C HIS A 51 -18.99 -20.40 -2.93
N ALA A 52 -18.82 -20.86 -4.18
CA ALA A 52 -18.87 -22.29 -4.50
C ALA A 52 -17.74 -23.09 -3.82
N ASP A 53 -16.57 -22.49 -3.63
CA ASP A 53 -15.44 -23.11 -2.94
C ASP A 53 -15.59 -23.12 -1.43
N ILE A 54 -16.22 -22.10 -0.85
CA ILE A 54 -16.61 -22.09 0.57
C ILE A 54 -17.59 -23.23 0.85
N PHE A 55 -18.62 -23.40 0.03
CA PHE A 55 -19.59 -24.49 0.19
C PHE A 55 -18.93 -25.88 0.02
N ALA A 56 -18.03 -26.02 -0.96
CA ALA A 56 -17.25 -27.25 -1.14
C ALA A 56 -16.39 -27.55 0.10
N ALA A 57 -15.69 -26.55 0.63
CA ALA A 57 -14.83 -26.71 1.82
C ALA A 57 -15.65 -27.13 3.05
N LYS A 58 -16.83 -26.55 3.25
CA LYS A 58 -17.75 -26.93 4.34
C LYS A 58 -18.22 -28.39 4.21
N TYR A 59 -18.61 -28.82 3.02
CA TYR A 59 -18.99 -30.21 2.75
C TYR A 59 -17.84 -31.18 3.05
N LEU A 60 -16.64 -30.89 2.52
CA LEU A 60 -15.45 -31.74 2.70
C LEU A 60 -15.05 -31.86 4.18
N LEU A 61 -15.10 -30.73 4.90
CA LEU A 61 -14.80 -30.69 6.33
C LEU A 61 -15.81 -31.50 7.15
N HIS A 62 -17.10 -31.48 6.80
CA HIS A 62 -18.14 -32.30 7.45
C HIS A 62 -17.85 -33.80 7.31
N HIS A 63 -17.35 -34.23 6.15
CA HIS A 63 -17.01 -35.63 5.85
C HIS A 63 -15.59 -36.04 6.25
N GLY A 64 -14.84 -35.16 6.92
CA GLY A 64 -13.50 -35.45 7.43
C GLY A 64 -12.38 -35.37 6.39
N ASP A 65 -12.64 -34.90 5.18
CA ASP A 65 -11.61 -34.65 4.15
C ASP A 65 -11.01 -33.25 4.34
N THR A 66 -10.19 -33.12 5.38
CA THR A 66 -9.66 -31.85 5.86
C THR A 66 -8.64 -31.23 4.91
N GLU A 67 -7.80 -32.05 4.27
CA GLU A 67 -6.80 -31.58 3.31
C GLU A 67 -7.45 -30.99 2.06
N THR A 68 -8.47 -31.63 1.50
CA THR A 68 -9.18 -31.11 0.33
C THR A 68 -10.04 -29.88 0.71
N ALA A 69 -10.57 -29.83 1.94
CA ALA A 69 -11.25 -28.65 2.45
C ALA A 69 -10.31 -27.43 2.51
N VAL A 70 -9.06 -27.63 2.96
CA VAL A 70 -8.01 -26.59 2.91
C VAL A 70 -7.79 -26.11 1.49
N VAL A 71 -7.65 -27.00 0.50
CA VAL A 71 -7.44 -26.62 -0.90
C VAL A 71 -8.58 -25.75 -1.43
N CYS A 72 -9.83 -26.10 -1.13
CA CYS A 72 -10.99 -25.30 -1.55
C CYS A 72 -11.03 -23.95 -0.83
N GLY A 73 -10.81 -23.93 0.49
CA GLY A 73 -10.77 -22.70 1.28
C GLY A 73 -9.64 -21.76 0.85
N GLU A 74 -8.43 -22.27 0.58
CA GLU A 74 -7.29 -21.48 0.10
C GLU A 74 -7.55 -20.93 -1.31
N ARG A 75 -8.26 -21.67 -2.18
CA ARG A 75 -8.67 -21.17 -3.50
C ARG A 75 -9.66 -20.00 -3.37
N ALA A 76 -10.66 -20.11 -2.50
CA ALA A 76 -11.57 -19.00 -2.18
C ALA A 76 -10.81 -17.79 -1.60
N PHE A 77 -9.93 -18.04 -0.62
CA PHE A 77 -9.12 -17.00 0.01
C PHE A 77 -8.24 -16.25 -0.99
N ARG A 78 -7.63 -16.94 -1.97
CA ARG A 78 -6.82 -16.32 -3.01
C ARG A 78 -7.63 -15.40 -3.93
N THR A 79 -8.94 -15.63 -4.10
CA THR A 79 -9.78 -14.81 -4.97
C THR A 79 -10.45 -13.66 -4.24
N ARG A 80 -11.02 -13.91 -3.06
CA ARG A 80 -11.76 -12.94 -2.25
C ARG A 80 -11.41 -13.12 -0.77
N PRO A 81 -10.25 -12.65 -0.31
CA PRO A 81 -9.70 -13.02 0.99
C PRO A 81 -10.49 -12.48 2.19
N ILE A 82 -11.35 -11.47 2.01
CA ILE A 82 -11.93 -10.71 3.12
C ILE A 82 -13.35 -11.20 3.50
N GLN A 83 -13.59 -12.52 3.51
CA GLN A 83 -14.92 -13.07 3.81
C GLN A 83 -14.91 -13.89 5.11
N HIS A 84 -15.83 -13.60 6.04
CA HIS A 84 -15.95 -14.34 7.31
C HIS A 84 -16.05 -15.87 7.13
N PRO A 85 -16.88 -16.40 6.20
CA PRO A 85 -16.99 -17.85 6.00
C PRO A 85 -15.68 -18.52 5.56
N ILE A 86 -14.78 -17.79 4.89
CA ILE A 86 -13.45 -18.29 4.53
C ILE A 86 -12.60 -18.42 5.78
N PHE A 87 -12.57 -17.39 6.64
CA PHE A 87 -11.83 -17.42 7.90
C PHE A 87 -12.31 -18.56 8.80
N ASP A 88 -13.63 -18.76 8.92
CA ASP A 88 -14.21 -19.85 9.71
C ASP A 88 -13.79 -21.24 9.17
N VAL A 89 -14.03 -21.49 7.88
CA VAL A 89 -13.76 -22.82 7.32
C VAL A 89 -12.26 -23.13 7.29
N LEU A 90 -11.41 -22.14 6.96
CA LEU A 90 -9.96 -22.31 6.98
C LEU A 90 -9.41 -22.46 8.39
N SER A 91 -9.90 -21.69 9.38
CA SER A 91 -9.49 -21.87 10.77
C SER A 91 -9.71 -23.30 11.24
N ARG A 92 -10.90 -23.86 10.99
CA ARG A 92 -11.25 -25.24 11.36
C ARG A 92 -10.45 -26.27 10.58
N ALA A 93 -10.31 -26.10 9.26
CA ALA A 93 -9.60 -27.05 8.41
C ALA A 93 -8.09 -27.07 8.72
N TYR A 94 -7.45 -25.89 8.87
CA TYR A 94 -6.05 -25.78 9.29
C TYR A 94 -5.80 -26.42 10.65
N LYS A 95 -6.68 -26.16 11.63
CA LYS A 95 -6.58 -26.80 12.96
C LYS A 95 -6.64 -28.32 12.85
N ALA A 96 -7.57 -28.86 12.07
CA ALA A 96 -7.69 -30.31 11.86
C ALA A 96 -6.48 -30.93 11.13
N CYS A 97 -5.74 -30.14 10.34
CA CYS A 97 -4.47 -30.53 9.71
C CYS A 97 -3.23 -30.24 10.59
N GLY A 98 -3.39 -29.76 11.83
CA GLY A 98 -2.26 -29.39 12.71
C GLY A 98 -1.55 -28.09 12.32
N ARG A 99 -2.11 -27.29 11.41
CA ARG A 99 -1.60 -25.97 10.98
C ARG A 99 -2.10 -24.85 11.91
N TYR A 100 -1.81 -24.97 13.21
CA TYR A 100 -2.36 -24.10 14.25
C TYR A 100 -2.04 -22.60 14.07
N ALA A 101 -0.82 -22.26 13.62
CA ALA A 101 -0.45 -20.86 13.36
C ALA A 101 -1.29 -20.23 12.25
N ASP A 102 -1.58 -20.98 11.18
CA ASP A 102 -2.42 -20.51 10.07
C ASP A 102 -3.88 -20.36 10.53
N ALA A 103 -4.38 -21.32 11.34
CA ALA A 103 -5.69 -21.22 11.96
C ALA A 103 -5.82 -19.98 12.85
N LEU A 104 -4.79 -19.69 13.64
CA LEU A 104 -4.75 -18.52 14.52
C LEU A 104 -4.80 -17.20 13.74
N VAL A 105 -4.11 -17.11 12.60
CA VAL A 105 -4.18 -15.95 11.70
C VAL A 105 -5.60 -15.76 11.15
N MET A 106 -6.28 -16.84 10.73
CA MET A 106 -7.69 -16.76 10.29
C MET A 106 -8.60 -16.26 11.41
N GLN A 107 -8.40 -16.73 12.65
CA GLN A 107 -9.14 -16.22 13.82
C GLN A 107 -8.83 -14.75 14.08
N GLY A 108 -7.58 -14.30 13.90
CA GLY A 108 -7.20 -12.89 13.99
C GLY A 108 -7.96 -12.01 13.00
N TYR A 109 -8.05 -12.43 11.74
CA TYR A 109 -8.85 -11.72 10.73
C TYR A 109 -10.33 -11.66 11.07
N ALA A 110 -10.91 -12.76 11.56
CA ALA A 110 -12.30 -12.79 12.02
C ALA A 110 -12.51 -11.85 13.23
N ASN A 111 -11.57 -11.83 14.18
CA ASN A 111 -11.61 -10.94 15.34
C ASN A 111 -11.58 -9.46 14.92
N THR A 112 -10.64 -9.08 14.06
CA THR A 112 -10.45 -7.69 13.65
C THR A 112 -11.63 -7.12 12.87
N LEU A 113 -12.27 -7.92 12.02
CA LEU A 113 -13.37 -7.44 11.18
C LEU A 113 -14.75 -7.61 11.80
N TYR A 114 -14.94 -8.67 12.59
CA TYR A 114 -16.26 -9.10 13.07
C TYR A 114 -16.36 -9.27 14.59
N ASN A 115 -15.30 -8.95 15.34
CA ASN A 115 -15.22 -9.13 16.79
C ASN A 115 -15.43 -10.59 17.25
N THR A 116 -15.20 -11.57 16.37
CA THR A 116 -15.24 -12.99 16.74
C THR A 116 -14.13 -13.28 17.77
N PRO A 117 -14.43 -13.93 18.91
CA PRO A 117 -13.41 -14.26 19.91
C PRO A 117 -12.33 -15.19 19.34
N ILE A 118 -11.08 -14.96 19.76
CA ILE A 118 -9.98 -15.89 19.49
C ILE A 118 -10.02 -16.98 20.55
N THR A 119 -10.06 -18.25 20.11
CA THR A 119 -10.13 -19.43 20.97
C THR A 119 -8.93 -20.33 20.72
N VAL A 120 -8.25 -20.70 21.80
CA VAL A 120 -7.03 -21.53 21.77
C VAL A 120 -7.05 -22.67 22.80
N ASP A 121 -8.18 -22.90 23.46
CA ASP A 121 -8.30 -23.90 24.55
C ASP A 121 -8.01 -25.33 24.07
N ASP A 122 -8.27 -25.60 22.78
CA ASP A 122 -8.03 -26.89 22.14
C ASP A 122 -6.73 -26.94 21.32
N TYR A 123 -5.87 -25.92 21.44
CA TYR A 123 -4.57 -25.90 20.80
C TYR A 123 -3.54 -26.62 21.69
N PRO A 124 -2.63 -27.42 21.12
CA PRO A 124 -1.45 -27.88 21.85
C PRO A 124 -0.62 -26.66 22.28
N THR A 125 -0.20 -26.61 23.54
CA THR A 125 0.57 -25.48 24.09
C THR A 125 1.85 -25.21 23.27
N GLU A 126 2.51 -26.26 22.79
CA GLU A 126 3.69 -26.19 21.93
C GLU A 126 3.44 -25.54 20.56
N ALA A 127 2.18 -25.46 20.12
CA ALA A 127 1.79 -24.85 18.86
C ALA A 127 1.65 -23.32 18.95
N ILE A 128 1.52 -22.77 20.17
CA ILE A 128 1.43 -21.32 20.43
C ILE A 128 2.86 -20.75 20.55
N THR A 129 3.57 -20.74 19.43
CA THR A 129 4.93 -20.24 19.35
C THR A 129 4.97 -18.70 19.26
N GLN A 130 6.12 -18.10 19.54
CA GLN A 130 6.32 -16.67 19.33
C GLN A 130 6.07 -16.27 17.87
N GLU A 131 6.47 -17.11 16.91
CA GLU A 131 6.20 -16.89 15.48
C GLU A 131 4.70 -16.85 15.18
N ALA A 132 3.91 -17.76 15.76
CA ALA A 132 2.46 -17.76 15.61
C ALA A 132 1.83 -16.49 16.20
N LEU A 133 2.31 -16.04 17.36
CA LEU A 133 1.86 -14.82 18.02
C LEU A 133 2.26 -13.56 17.24
N ASP A 134 3.44 -13.52 16.64
CA ASP A 134 3.89 -12.41 15.80
C ASP A 134 3.05 -12.32 14.50
N ARG A 135 2.76 -13.46 13.86
CA ARG A 135 1.85 -13.52 12.71
C ARG A 135 0.43 -13.08 13.08
N LEU A 136 -0.07 -13.51 14.23
CA LEU A 136 -1.35 -13.04 14.78
C LEU A 136 -1.31 -11.53 15.05
N SER A 137 -0.21 -11.01 15.58
CA SER A 137 -0.05 -9.58 15.86
C SER A 137 -0.22 -8.74 14.60
N VAL A 138 0.35 -9.16 13.47
CA VAL A 138 0.14 -8.50 12.17
C VAL A 138 -1.31 -8.62 11.70
N ALA A 139 -1.94 -9.79 11.84
CA ALA A 139 -3.34 -9.98 11.49
C ALA A 139 -4.31 -9.07 12.28
N LEU A 140 -3.96 -8.76 13.54
CA LEU A 140 -4.70 -7.86 14.45
C LEU A 140 -4.35 -6.37 14.27
N SER A 141 -3.39 -6.06 13.41
CA SER A 141 -2.86 -4.70 13.23
C SER A 141 -3.51 -4.00 12.06
N ARG A 142 -3.53 -2.66 12.13
CA ARG A 142 -3.89 -1.83 10.98
C ARG A 142 -2.81 -1.97 9.88
N PRO A 143 -3.19 -2.09 8.60
CA PRO A 143 -2.25 -2.34 7.52
C PRO A 143 -1.25 -1.20 7.27
N GLY A 144 -1.65 0.07 7.47
CA GLY A 144 -0.89 1.24 7.02
C GLY A 144 0.16 1.81 7.99
N PHE A 145 0.44 1.16 9.13
CA PHE A 145 1.27 1.75 10.20
C PHE A 145 2.47 0.90 10.63
N ALA A 146 2.92 -0.04 9.79
CA ALA A 146 4.09 -0.84 10.13
C ALA A 146 5.32 0.06 10.42
N PRO A 147 6.15 -0.27 11.44
CA PRO A 147 6.19 -1.52 12.22
C PRO A 147 5.37 -1.48 13.54
N ILE A 148 4.46 -0.53 13.70
CA ILE A 148 3.56 -0.45 14.86
C ILE A 148 2.51 -1.56 14.76
N ALA A 149 2.20 -2.23 15.86
CA ALA A 149 1.31 -3.39 15.86
C ALA A 149 0.43 -3.48 17.13
N THR A 150 -0.69 -4.17 16.99
CA THR A 150 -1.36 -4.84 18.10
C THR A 150 -0.58 -6.11 18.42
N ARG A 151 0.28 -6.10 19.45
CA ARG A 151 1.08 -7.26 19.85
C ARG A 151 0.23 -8.25 20.63
N ALA A 152 0.13 -9.47 20.12
CA ALA A 152 -0.50 -10.61 20.77
C ALA A 152 0.51 -11.37 21.64
N SER A 153 0.04 -11.79 22.81
CA SER A 153 0.77 -12.63 23.76
C SER A 153 -0.15 -13.74 24.25
N TYR A 154 0.42 -14.83 24.76
CA TYR A 154 -0.34 -15.92 25.36
C TYR A 154 -0.03 -16.06 26.85
N ASP A 155 -1.09 -16.20 27.64
CA ASP A 155 -1.05 -16.49 29.06
C ASP A 155 -1.95 -17.70 29.35
N PRO A 156 -1.50 -18.75 30.08
CA PRO A 156 -2.32 -19.93 30.33
C PRO A 156 -3.61 -19.69 31.12
N GLU A 157 -3.70 -18.62 31.91
CA GLU A 157 -4.90 -18.29 32.69
C GLU A 157 -5.89 -17.43 31.89
N ASN A 158 -5.37 -16.53 31.05
CA ASN A 158 -6.15 -15.50 30.35
C ASN A 158 -6.26 -15.72 28.83
N GLY A 159 -5.61 -16.75 28.28
CA GLY A 159 -5.56 -17.04 26.86
C GLY A 159 -4.75 -16.01 26.07
N ILE A 160 -5.25 -15.64 24.89
CA ILE A 160 -4.62 -14.60 24.05
C ILE A 160 -4.94 -13.21 24.62
N THR A 161 -3.89 -12.44 24.87
CA THR A 161 -3.97 -11.04 25.29
C THR A 161 -3.32 -10.13 24.26
N THR A 162 -3.72 -8.86 24.20
CA THR A 162 -3.19 -7.91 23.22
C THR A 162 -2.82 -6.58 23.85
N ALA A 163 -1.73 -5.97 23.39
CA ALA A 163 -1.34 -4.62 23.74
C ALA A 163 -0.83 -3.85 22.51
N GLY A 164 -0.92 -2.52 22.52
CA GLY A 164 -0.24 -1.72 21.50
C GLY A 164 1.27 -1.80 21.68
N GLY A 165 1.99 -2.06 20.60
CA GLY A 165 3.45 -2.18 20.61
C GLY A 165 4.09 -1.91 19.26
N VAL A 166 5.40 -2.17 19.17
CA VAL A 166 6.19 -2.02 17.94
C VAL A 166 7.04 -3.27 17.75
N PHE A 167 7.16 -3.78 16.52
CA PHE A 167 8.21 -4.74 16.18
C PHE A 167 9.56 -4.01 16.19
N GLY A 168 10.25 -3.94 17.32
CA GLY A 168 11.39 -3.05 17.51
C GLY A 168 12.67 -3.82 17.86
N GLY A 169 13.65 -3.81 16.94
CA GLY A 169 14.88 -4.57 17.10
C GLY A 169 14.75 -6.06 16.78
N GLU A 170 13.73 -6.42 16.00
CA GLU A 170 13.36 -7.77 15.59
C GLU A 170 13.02 -7.82 14.09
N PHE A 171 12.80 -9.01 13.55
CA PHE A 171 12.36 -9.18 12.15
C PHE A 171 10.84 -9.09 12.07
N LEU A 172 10.31 -8.45 11.03
CA LEU A 172 8.88 -8.46 10.76
C LEU A 172 8.41 -9.88 10.37
N PRO A 173 7.29 -10.36 10.95
CA PRO A 173 6.69 -11.61 10.51
C PRO A 173 6.10 -11.40 9.12
N THR A 174 6.67 -12.08 8.14
CA THR A 174 6.31 -11.97 6.71
C THR A 174 6.14 -13.35 6.10
N SER A 175 5.48 -13.44 4.95
CA SER A 175 5.34 -14.70 4.23
C SER A 175 6.72 -15.22 3.79
N PRO A 176 6.97 -16.55 3.78
CA PRO A 176 8.29 -17.12 3.48
C PRO A 176 8.91 -16.71 2.14
N HIS A 177 8.11 -16.38 1.12
CA HIS A 177 8.60 -15.89 -0.17
C HIS A 177 9.21 -14.47 -0.08
N ILE A 178 8.89 -13.70 0.97
CA ILE A 178 9.43 -12.37 1.25
C ILE A 178 10.78 -12.51 1.97
N SER A 179 11.80 -12.96 1.25
CA SER A 179 13.12 -13.26 1.82
C SER A 179 14.25 -12.41 1.22
N PRO A 180 15.26 -11.99 2.01
CA PRO A 180 15.32 -12.03 3.48
C PRO A 180 14.30 -11.08 4.13
N ALA A 181 13.72 -11.44 5.29
CA ALA A 181 12.76 -10.59 5.99
C ALA A 181 13.36 -9.23 6.38
N HIS A 182 12.50 -8.22 6.55
CA HIS A 182 12.91 -6.90 7.03
C HIS A 182 13.19 -6.93 8.53
N TYR A 183 14.38 -6.50 8.93
CA TYR A 183 14.71 -6.17 10.31
C TYR A 183 14.29 -4.74 10.62
N VAL A 184 13.61 -4.52 11.74
CA VAL A 184 13.19 -3.18 12.17
C VAL A 184 14.29 -2.53 13.02
N GLY A 185 15.08 -1.69 12.35
CA GLY A 185 16.08 -0.83 12.98
C GLY A 185 15.57 0.58 13.24
N VAL A 186 16.53 1.49 13.44
CA VAL A 186 16.31 2.91 13.74
C VAL A 186 17.08 3.76 12.73
N TYR A 187 16.44 4.83 12.24
CA TYR A 187 17.14 5.84 11.46
C TYR A 187 17.80 6.84 12.42
N ALA A 188 19.15 6.86 12.45
CA ALA A 188 19.94 7.64 13.41
C ALA A 188 21.12 8.39 12.76
N GLU A 189 21.02 8.73 11.48
CA GLU A 189 22.08 9.44 10.75
C GLU A 189 22.46 10.77 11.45
N GLN A 190 23.76 11.00 11.66
CA GLN A 190 24.31 12.17 12.39
C GLN A 190 23.89 12.30 13.87
N GLY A 191 23.31 11.25 14.48
CA GLY A 191 22.92 11.20 15.89
C GLY A 191 23.99 10.61 16.84
N LEU A 192 23.68 10.57 18.14
CA LEU A 192 24.53 9.93 19.14
C LEU A 192 24.38 8.41 19.04
N GLN A 193 25.48 7.67 18.94
CA GLN A 193 25.42 6.20 18.84
C GLN A 193 24.56 5.56 19.95
N GLY A 194 23.50 4.88 19.53
CA GLY A 194 22.60 4.12 20.41
C GLY A 194 21.48 4.93 21.06
N ASP A 195 21.39 6.26 20.87
CA ASP A 195 20.33 7.08 21.48
C ASP A 195 18.93 6.70 20.98
N LYS A 196 18.75 6.48 19.68
CA LYS A 196 17.51 6.05 19.04
C LYS A 196 17.17 4.62 19.35
N ALA A 197 18.16 3.74 19.44
CA ALA A 197 17.94 2.35 19.86
C ALA A 197 17.50 2.27 21.33
N TRP A 198 18.10 3.09 22.21
CA TRP A 198 17.63 3.25 23.59
C TRP A 198 16.21 3.80 23.63
N GLN A 199 15.92 4.85 22.86
CA GLN A 199 14.59 5.45 22.79
C GLN A 199 13.53 4.42 22.32
N LEU A 200 13.83 3.63 21.29
CA LEU A 200 12.95 2.55 20.82
C LEU A 200 12.68 1.52 21.91
N ASN A 201 13.71 1.09 22.66
CA ASN A 201 13.54 0.14 23.78
C ASN A 201 12.65 0.69 24.90
N VAL A 202 12.62 2.00 25.09
CA VAL A 202 11.72 2.65 26.07
C VAL A 202 10.29 2.77 25.51
N LEU A 203 10.14 3.08 24.23
CA LEU A 203 8.85 3.39 23.61
C LEU A 203 8.06 2.17 23.14
N ARG A 204 8.73 1.09 22.69
CA ARG A 204 8.09 0.01 21.92
C ARG A 204 6.94 -0.70 22.63
N ASP A 205 6.92 -0.70 23.96
CA ASP A 205 5.89 -1.33 24.80
C ASP A 205 5.13 -0.28 25.64
N ALA A 206 5.36 1.01 25.38
CA ALA A 206 4.76 2.09 26.15
C ALA A 206 3.25 2.17 25.90
N ARG A 207 2.47 2.39 26.96
CA ARG A 207 1.02 2.55 26.85
C ARG A 207 0.69 3.71 25.91
N GLY A 208 -0.08 3.42 24.87
CA GLY A 208 -0.50 4.40 23.87
C GLY A 208 0.48 4.56 22.70
N VAL A 209 1.57 3.80 22.62
CA VAL A 209 2.55 3.86 21.52
C VAL A 209 1.88 3.77 20.15
N ALA A 210 0.88 2.89 19.98
CA ALA A 210 0.16 2.76 18.73
C ALA A 210 -0.73 3.97 18.41
N TYR A 211 -1.40 4.54 19.42
CA TYR A 211 -2.25 5.73 19.26
C TYR A 211 -1.42 6.95 18.84
N PHE A 212 -0.25 7.15 19.46
CA PHE A 212 0.63 8.28 19.18
C PHE A 212 1.58 8.06 17.99
N GLY A 213 1.41 6.99 17.20
CA GLY A 213 2.28 6.72 16.05
C GLY A 213 3.76 6.58 16.44
N ALA A 214 4.04 5.98 17.61
CA ALA A 214 5.35 5.91 18.23
C ALA A 214 6.05 7.29 18.44
N GLY A 215 5.27 8.38 18.49
CA GLY A 215 5.80 9.74 18.59
C GLY A 215 6.55 10.18 17.34
N ASP A 216 6.11 9.72 16.16
CA ASP A 216 6.77 9.94 14.86
C ASP A 216 8.25 9.51 14.88
N PHE A 217 8.50 8.36 15.49
CA PHE A 217 9.80 7.72 15.44
C PHE A 217 10.10 7.24 14.01
N PHE A 218 11.30 7.55 13.50
CA PHE A 218 11.76 7.07 12.20
C PHE A 218 12.41 5.70 12.34
N PHE A 219 11.75 4.70 11.76
CA PHE A 219 12.25 3.33 11.64
C PHE A 219 13.07 3.17 10.36
N ASP A 220 14.09 2.32 10.39
CA ASP A 220 14.88 1.93 9.23
C ASP A 220 14.78 0.41 9.07
N LEU A 221 13.90 -0.01 8.16
CA LEU A 221 13.66 -1.41 7.88
C LEU A 221 14.59 -1.85 6.75
N ILE A 222 15.36 -2.91 7.00
CA ILE A 222 16.30 -3.41 6.01
C ILE A 222 16.18 -4.93 5.86
N ARG A 223 16.23 -5.41 4.62
CA ARG A 223 16.35 -6.85 4.36
C ARG A 223 17.70 -7.34 4.84
N ALA A 224 17.69 -8.22 5.84
CA ALA A 224 18.91 -8.70 6.45
C ALA A 224 18.79 -10.15 6.94
N GLN A 225 19.94 -10.74 7.26
CA GLN A 225 20.04 -12.02 7.94
C GLN A 225 20.91 -11.88 9.19
N ARG A 226 20.65 -12.74 10.18
CA ARG A 226 21.42 -12.75 11.42
C ARG A 226 22.69 -13.60 11.26
N ALA A 227 23.84 -12.98 11.47
CA ALA A 227 25.13 -13.64 11.59
C ALA A 227 25.41 -13.96 13.07
N ALA A 228 25.76 -15.21 13.38
CA ALA A 228 26.07 -15.67 14.73
C ALA A 228 27.50 -15.32 15.17
N GLY A 229 27.96 -14.10 14.84
CA GLY A 229 29.30 -13.60 15.16
C GLY A 229 30.31 -13.71 14.01
N ALA A 230 29.96 -14.32 12.87
CA ALA A 230 30.78 -14.32 11.68
C ALA A 230 29.93 -14.27 10.40
N ALA A 231 30.45 -13.63 9.36
CA ALA A 231 29.87 -13.61 8.02
C ALA A 231 30.99 -13.57 6.96
N HIS A 232 30.78 -14.28 5.85
CA HIS A 232 31.71 -14.33 4.72
C HIS A 232 31.00 -13.79 3.47
N ILE A 233 31.62 -12.82 2.80
CA ILE A 233 31.06 -12.19 1.60
C ILE A 233 32.04 -12.42 0.44
N ASP A 234 31.65 -13.31 -0.45
CA ASP A 234 32.40 -13.60 -1.68
C ASP A 234 32.18 -12.52 -2.73
N LEU A 235 33.27 -12.03 -3.33
CA LEU A 235 33.22 -11.13 -4.49
C LEU A 235 33.99 -11.72 -5.66
N ALA A 236 33.40 -11.64 -6.85
CA ALA A 236 34.10 -11.97 -8.09
C ALA A 236 35.20 -10.93 -8.39
N PRO A 237 36.26 -11.29 -9.16
CA PRO A 237 37.31 -10.34 -9.52
C PRO A 237 36.75 -9.07 -10.17
N GLY A 238 37.04 -7.92 -9.58
CA GLY A 238 36.58 -6.60 -10.05
C GLY A 238 35.14 -6.24 -9.67
N GLN A 239 34.43 -7.10 -8.92
CA GLN A 239 33.13 -6.77 -8.36
C GLN A 239 33.29 -5.85 -7.16
N GLU A 240 32.41 -4.85 -7.06
CA GLU A 240 32.30 -3.97 -5.90
C GLU A 240 30.86 -3.96 -5.40
N VAL A 241 30.68 -3.95 -4.08
CA VAL A 241 29.36 -3.86 -3.44
C VAL A 241 29.42 -2.91 -2.25
N VAL A 242 28.29 -2.34 -1.86
CA VAL A 242 28.12 -1.73 -0.54
C VAL A 242 27.26 -2.65 0.33
N LEU A 243 27.81 -3.07 1.46
CA LEU A 243 27.18 -3.98 2.41
C LEU A 243 26.67 -3.22 3.64
N PRO A 244 25.35 -3.23 3.89
CA PRO A 244 24.80 -2.78 5.17
C PRO A 244 25.07 -3.81 6.27
N VAL A 245 25.59 -3.38 7.41
CA VAL A 245 25.80 -4.22 8.60
C VAL A 245 25.24 -3.52 9.84
N ILE A 246 24.44 -4.22 10.64
CA ILE A 246 23.80 -3.66 11.84
C ILE A 246 24.33 -4.36 13.10
N GLY A 247 24.79 -3.57 14.06
CA GLY A 247 25.14 -4.07 15.39
C GLY A 247 23.91 -4.37 16.25
N THR A 248 24.09 -5.21 17.25
CA THR A 248 23.03 -5.63 18.18
C THR A 248 23.28 -5.18 19.62
N VAL A 249 24.45 -4.60 19.92
CA VAL A 249 24.83 -4.23 21.28
C VAL A 249 24.58 -2.75 21.54
N LEU A 250 23.60 -2.45 22.39
CA LEU A 250 23.39 -1.10 22.91
C LEU A 250 24.54 -0.71 23.86
N PRO A 251 25.35 0.31 23.54
CA PRO A 251 26.43 0.75 24.42
C PRO A 251 25.87 1.42 25.68
N ALA A 252 26.63 1.35 26.77
CA ALA A 252 26.33 2.02 28.03
C ALA A 252 27.63 2.55 28.63
N HIS A 253 27.73 3.87 28.82
CA HIS A 253 28.97 4.51 29.27
C HIS A 253 29.46 3.90 30.60
N GLY A 254 30.71 3.43 30.61
CA GLY A 254 31.34 2.79 31.78
C GLY A 254 30.85 1.38 32.13
N LEU A 255 29.83 0.85 31.43
CA LEU A 255 29.23 -0.46 31.70
C LEU A 255 29.38 -1.44 30.53
N ARG A 256 29.24 -0.95 29.29
CA ARG A 256 29.28 -1.76 28.09
C ARG A 256 29.84 -0.97 26.92
N SER A 257 30.95 -1.44 26.37
CA SER A 257 31.56 -0.86 25.17
C SER A 257 30.65 -1.02 23.95
N PRO A 258 30.74 -0.12 22.95
CA PRO A 258 30.10 -0.35 21.66
C PRO A 258 30.59 -1.65 21.00
N GLN A 259 29.76 -2.25 20.15
CA GLN A 259 30.11 -3.48 19.46
C GLN A 259 31.29 -3.24 18.52
N GLN A 260 32.30 -4.10 18.61
CA GLN A 260 33.40 -4.15 17.67
C GLN A 260 33.16 -5.20 16.60
N ILE A 261 33.67 -4.94 15.40
CA ILE A 261 33.69 -5.87 14.28
C ILE A 261 35.11 -5.92 13.72
N ARG A 262 35.63 -7.12 13.49
CA ARG A 262 36.85 -7.34 12.72
C ARG A 262 36.46 -7.54 11.26
N VAL A 263 37.09 -6.78 10.38
CA VAL A 263 36.93 -6.89 8.93
C VAL A 263 38.25 -7.36 8.36
N SER A 264 38.23 -8.51 7.70
CA SER A 264 39.43 -9.18 7.16
C SER A 264 39.26 -9.45 5.67
N THR A 265 40.28 -9.11 4.91
CA THR A 265 40.40 -9.34 3.47
C THR A 265 41.83 -9.78 3.15
N ALA A 266 42.24 -9.84 1.89
CA ALA A 266 43.63 -10.06 1.55
C ALA A 266 44.52 -8.84 1.89
N SER A 267 43.94 -7.63 1.94
CA SER A 267 44.66 -6.37 2.15
C SER A 267 44.39 -5.67 3.49
N VAL A 268 43.27 -5.97 4.14
CA VAL A 268 42.79 -5.35 5.39
C VAL A 268 42.63 -6.40 6.48
N ASN A 269 43.01 -6.10 7.72
CA ASN A 269 42.65 -6.89 8.90
C ASN A 269 42.56 -5.96 10.11
N GLU A 270 41.44 -5.25 10.21
CA GLU A 270 41.27 -4.15 11.16
C GLU A 270 40.02 -4.31 12.02
N LEU A 271 40.00 -3.61 13.15
CA LEU A 271 38.83 -3.49 14.01
C LEU A 271 38.08 -2.19 13.69
N GLY A 272 36.76 -2.30 13.58
CA GLY A 272 35.82 -1.19 13.47
C GLY A 272 34.73 -1.25 14.53
N TRP A 273 33.83 -0.27 14.50
CA TRP A 273 32.69 -0.16 15.40
C TRP A 273 31.39 -0.37 14.64
N LEU A 274 30.42 -1.01 15.28
CA LEU A 274 29.06 -1.12 14.76
C LEU A 274 28.08 -0.30 15.61
N ASN A 275 27.23 0.47 14.91
CA ASN A 275 26.06 1.07 15.52
C ASN A 275 24.96 0.05 15.76
N VAL A 276 24.33 0.10 16.94
CA VAL A 276 23.20 -0.77 17.30
C VAL A 276 21.94 -0.36 16.54
N ALA A 277 21.21 -1.36 16.01
CA ALA A 277 19.95 -1.18 15.30
C ALA A 277 19.99 -0.19 14.11
N THR A 278 21.17 0.29 13.72
CA THR A 278 21.38 1.32 12.70
C THR A 278 22.34 0.75 11.65
N PRO A 279 22.05 0.86 10.34
CA PRO A 279 22.93 0.33 9.31
C PRO A 279 24.27 1.08 9.27
N ASN A 280 25.35 0.32 9.21
CA ASN A 280 26.72 0.77 8.91
C ASN A 280 27.04 0.27 7.51
N PHE A 281 27.50 1.13 6.61
CA PHE A 281 27.74 0.77 5.22
C PHE A 281 29.23 0.53 4.99
N PHE A 282 29.56 -0.65 4.47
CA PHE A 282 30.93 -1.04 4.11
C PHE A 282 31.03 -1.23 2.60
N ARG A 283 31.88 -0.46 1.94
CA ARG A 283 32.16 -0.61 0.51
C ARG A 283 33.26 -1.66 0.34
N LEU A 284 32.94 -2.75 -0.34
CA LEU A 284 33.78 -3.94 -0.47
C LEU A 284 34.19 -4.11 -1.93
N ASN A 285 35.50 -4.30 -2.16
CA ASN A 285 36.09 -4.53 -3.48
C ASN A 285 36.91 -5.84 -3.56
N GLU A 286 36.85 -6.65 -2.49
CA GLU A 286 37.47 -7.97 -2.38
C GLU A 286 36.64 -8.85 -1.43
N THR A 287 36.78 -10.18 -1.55
CA THR A 287 36.15 -11.13 -0.61
C THR A 287 36.49 -10.74 0.82
N THR A 288 35.45 -10.62 1.65
CA THR A 288 35.57 -10.03 2.97
C THR A 288 34.96 -10.94 4.04
N ASP A 289 35.75 -11.22 5.07
CA ASP A 289 35.33 -11.89 6.30
C ASP A 289 35.03 -10.85 7.39
N PHE A 290 33.89 -11.03 8.03
CA PHE A 290 33.48 -10.25 9.20
C PHE A 290 33.43 -11.17 10.42
N SER A 291 33.96 -10.72 11.55
CA SER A 291 33.78 -11.40 12.84
C SER A 291 33.57 -10.44 14.01
N SER A 292 32.78 -10.86 14.99
CA SER A 292 32.45 -10.07 16.19
C SER A 292 32.13 -11.02 17.35
N ASP A 293 32.42 -10.60 18.58
CA ASP A 293 32.08 -11.37 19.79
C ASP A 293 30.56 -11.48 20.02
N HIS A 294 29.77 -10.68 19.30
CA HIS A 294 28.32 -10.69 19.34
C HIS A 294 27.72 -10.90 17.96
N ALA A 295 26.47 -11.38 17.92
CA ALA A 295 25.72 -11.43 16.68
C ALA A 295 25.58 -10.04 16.06
N PHE A 296 25.50 -10.00 14.74
CA PHE A 296 25.19 -8.80 13.96
C PHE A 296 24.27 -9.18 12.80
N LEU A 297 23.74 -8.19 12.11
CA LEU A 297 22.91 -8.42 10.93
C LEU A 297 23.65 -8.00 9.69
N VAL A 298 23.51 -8.81 8.64
CA VAL A 298 24.08 -8.57 7.33
C VAL A 298 22.95 -8.29 6.37
N GLY A 299 22.93 -7.07 5.83
CA GLY A 299 21.97 -6.63 4.83
C GLY A 299 22.22 -7.23 3.45
N THR A 300 21.25 -7.06 2.55
CA THR A 300 21.43 -7.44 1.14
C THR A 300 22.53 -6.58 0.50
N PRO A 301 23.56 -7.17 -0.15
CA PRO A 301 24.62 -6.40 -0.81
C PRO A 301 24.08 -5.54 -1.96
N ILE A 302 24.41 -4.24 -1.92
CA ILE A 302 24.06 -3.28 -2.96
C ILE A 302 25.13 -3.36 -4.05
N GLN A 303 24.75 -3.73 -5.27
CA GLN A 303 25.70 -3.84 -6.37
C GLN A 303 26.17 -2.45 -6.82
N ILE A 304 27.48 -2.28 -6.99
CA ILE A 304 28.09 -1.06 -7.52
C ILE A 304 28.42 -1.27 -9.00
N GLY A 305 28.27 -0.20 -9.78
CA GLY A 305 28.41 -0.19 -11.23
C GLY A 305 27.06 -0.10 -11.92
N HIS A 306 27.10 0.35 -13.18
CA HIS A 306 25.92 0.58 -14.00
C HIS A 306 25.71 -0.56 -14.99
N HIS A 307 24.54 -1.18 -14.93
CA HIS A 307 24.15 -2.16 -15.94
C HIS A 307 23.64 -1.40 -17.20
N PRO A 308 24.09 -1.73 -18.43
CA PRO A 308 23.67 -1.04 -19.66
C PRO A 308 22.17 -1.03 -19.98
N ARG A 309 21.36 -1.79 -19.23
CA ARG A 309 19.90 -1.89 -19.41
C ARG A 309 19.15 -1.03 -18.39
N CYS A 310 19.84 -0.57 -17.34
CA CYS A 310 19.26 0.21 -16.26
C CYS A 310 19.53 1.69 -16.50
N ARG A 311 18.59 2.52 -16.08
CA ARG A 311 18.84 3.94 -15.78
C ARG A 311 19.60 4.02 -14.45
N ARG A 312 20.57 4.92 -14.34
CA ARG A 312 21.34 5.13 -13.09
C ARG A 312 20.42 5.51 -11.94
N LEU A 313 19.36 6.28 -12.23
CA LEU A 313 18.35 6.66 -11.24
C LEU A 313 16.94 6.55 -11.81
N VAL A 314 16.08 5.82 -11.12
CA VAL A 314 14.63 5.91 -11.25
C VAL A 314 14.08 6.44 -9.93
N LEU A 315 13.60 7.67 -9.95
CA LEU A 315 13.11 8.39 -8.77
C LEU A 315 11.60 8.59 -8.88
N ASN A 316 10.85 7.92 -8.01
CA ASN A 316 9.42 8.13 -7.82
C ASN A 316 9.19 9.10 -6.67
N ILE A 317 8.41 10.15 -6.92
CA ILE A 317 7.99 11.15 -5.95
C ILE A 317 6.47 11.07 -5.85
N LEU A 318 5.98 10.46 -4.77
CA LEU A 318 4.57 10.46 -4.41
C LEU A 318 4.31 11.70 -3.54
N ALA A 319 3.71 12.72 -4.16
CA ALA A 319 3.21 13.90 -3.46
C ALA A 319 1.78 13.60 -2.99
N ASP A 320 1.63 13.23 -1.73
CA ASP A 320 0.37 12.76 -1.14
C ASP A 320 -0.70 13.85 -1.20
N ALA A 321 -1.84 13.54 -1.82
CA ALA A 321 -2.98 14.45 -1.94
C ALA A 321 -2.68 15.75 -2.70
N MET A 322 -2.04 15.69 -3.87
CA MET A 322 -1.69 16.83 -4.73
C MET A 322 -2.70 16.96 -5.90
N PRO A 323 -3.77 17.78 -5.74
CA PRO A 323 -4.89 17.86 -6.67
C PRO A 323 -4.55 18.66 -7.93
N TRP A 324 -4.47 18.00 -9.10
CA TRP A 324 -4.24 18.69 -10.36
C TRP A 324 -5.42 19.62 -10.72
N GLU A 325 -6.65 19.26 -10.34
CA GLU A 325 -7.84 20.11 -10.52
C GLU A 325 -7.64 21.54 -9.99
N ILE A 326 -6.97 21.67 -8.84
CA ILE A 326 -6.76 22.96 -8.18
C ILE A 326 -5.49 23.66 -8.68
N LEU A 327 -4.48 22.88 -9.05
CA LEU A 327 -3.14 23.39 -9.34
C LEU A 327 -2.94 23.73 -10.82
N ARG A 328 -3.62 23.07 -11.76
CA ARG A 328 -3.33 23.14 -13.20
C ARG A 328 -3.31 24.57 -13.77
N ASP A 329 -4.23 25.43 -13.33
CA ASP A 329 -4.42 26.79 -13.86
C ASP A 329 -3.48 27.81 -13.21
N CYS A 330 -2.79 27.41 -12.13
CA CYS A 330 -1.83 28.25 -11.41
C CYS A 330 -0.47 27.56 -11.21
N PHE A 331 -0.21 26.49 -11.96
CA PHE A 331 0.95 25.60 -11.75
C PHE A 331 2.28 26.36 -11.82
N GLU A 332 2.49 27.14 -12.87
CA GLU A 332 3.72 27.92 -13.05
C GLU A 332 3.92 29.01 -11.98
N GLU A 333 2.82 29.57 -11.47
CA GLU A 333 2.86 30.62 -10.43
C GLU A 333 3.16 30.03 -9.05
N LYS A 334 2.49 28.91 -8.70
CA LYS A 334 2.54 28.32 -7.36
C LYS A 334 3.68 27.32 -7.17
N LEU A 335 4.12 26.68 -8.24
CA LEU A 335 5.12 25.61 -8.25
C LEU A 335 6.22 25.90 -9.31
N PRO A 336 6.90 27.06 -9.24
CA PRO A 336 7.83 27.49 -10.29
C PRO A 336 9.03 26.56 -10.49
N ASN A 337 9.53 25.89 -9.44
CA ASN A 337 10.66 24.97 -9.58
C ASN A 337 10.21 23.69 -10.28
N MET A 338 9.05 23.14 -9.92
CA MET A 338 8.45 21.99 -10.60
C MET A 338 8.14 22.34 -12.06
N ALA A 339 7.50 23.48 -12.31
CA ALA A 339 7.18 23.92 -13.66
C ALA A 339 8.43 24.07 -14.53
N ARG A 340 9.50 24.70 -14.01
CA ARG A 340 10.80 24.78 -14.70
C ARG A 340 11.34 23.40 -15.02
N PHE A 341 11.38 22.49 -14.04
CA PHE A 341 11.95 21.17 -14.23
C PHE A 341 11.15 20.34 -15.24
N PHE A 342 9.83 20.28 -15.13
CA PHE A 342 8.97 19.47 -16.00
C PHE A 342 8.60 20.14 -17.33
N SER A 343 8.94 21.41 -17.55
CA SER A 343 8.88 22.04 -18.88
C SER A 343 9.74 21.32 -19.93
N GLN A 344 10.73 20.54 -19.48
CA GLN A 344 11.57 19.68 -20.32
C GLN A 344 11.14 18.20 -20.29
N GLY A 345 9.96 17.91 -19.76
CA GLY A 345 9.40 16.57 -19.61
C GLY A 345 7.99 16.47 -20.19
N LEU A 346 7.19 15.61 -19.55
CA LEU A 346 5.83 15.26 -19.90
C LEU A 346 4.89 15.58 -18.74
N ILE A 347 3.78 16.26 -18.99
CA ILE A 347 2.70 16.52 -18.03
C ILE A 347 1.39 15.94 -18.58
N PHE A 348 0.67 15.17 -17.75
CA PHE A 348 -0.66 14.65 -18.07
C PHE A 348 -1.73 15.55 -17.45
N ASP A 349 -2.54 16.22 -18.28
CA ASP A 349 -3.59 17.13 -17.83
C ASP A 349 -4.89 16.44 -17.44
N GLN A 350 -5.00 15.12 -17.67
CA GLN A 350 -6.19 14.33 -17.43
C GLN A 350 -5.84 13.03 -16.68
N GLN A 351 -5.05 13.16 -15.62
CA GLN A 351 -4.68 12.06 -14.73
C GLN A 351 -5.69 11.88 -13.59
N PHE A 352 -6.17 10.65 -13.39
CA PHE A 352 -7.13 10.35 -12.33
C PHE A 352 -6.65 9.28 -11.36
N SER A 353 -6.84 9.50 -10.06
CA SER A 353 -6.63 8.46 -9.06
C SER A 353 -7.65 7.35 -9.19
N SER A 354 -7.21 6.11 -8.98
CA SER A 354 -8.09 4.96 -8.91
C SER A 354 -8.91 4.93 -7.61
N ALA A 355 -8.39 5.51 -6.52
CA ALA A 355 -9.00 5.50 -5.19
C ALA A 355 -8.99 6.88 -4.53
N GLU A 356 -9.71 7.00 -3.42
CA GLU A 356 -9.97 8.24 -2.69
C GLU A 356 -8.98 8.57 -1.58
N TYR A 357 -8.09 7.63 -1.22
CA TYR A 357 -7.09 7.83 -0.17
C TYR A 357 -5.85 6.94 -0.33
N THR A 358 -4.80 7.23 0.43
CA THR A 358 -3.45 6.69 0.29
C THR A 358 -3.34 5.17 0.24
N ALA A 359 -3.92 4.43 1.19
CA ALA A 359 -3.69 2.98 1.28
C ALA A 359 -4.12 2.19 0.01
N PRO A 360 -5.36 2.33 -0.50
CA PRO A 360 -5.77 1.68 -1.74
C PRO A 360 -5.04 2.24 -2.97
N SER A 361 -4.77 3.55 -3.02
CA SER A 361 -4.02 4.15 -4.13
C SER A 361 -2.58 3.63 -4.20
N PHE A 362 -1.87 3.53 -3.08
CA PHE A 362 -0.53 2.97 -3.00
C PHE A 362 -0.49 1.53 -3.53
N ALA A 363 -1.44 0.71 -3.09
CA ALA A 363 -1.57 -0.65 -3.59
C ALA A 363 -1.85 -0.69 -5.11
N ALA A 364 -2.73 0.17 -5.61
CA ALA A 364 -3.03 0.25 -7.05
C ALA A 364 -1.82 0.69 -7.89
N ILE A 365 -0.98 1.59 -7.36
CA ILE A 365 0.24 2.06 -8.03
C ILE A 365 1.32 0.98 -8.05
N GLU A 366 1.63 0.37 -6.91
CA GLU A 366 2.65 -0.68 -6.82
C GLU A 366 2.23 -1.96 -7.57
N THR A 367 0.93 -2.24 -7.69
CA THR A 367 0.47 -3.43 -8.42
C THR A 367 0.06 -3.16 -9.85
N GLY A 368 -0.24 -1.91 -10.24
CA GLY A 368 -0.87 -1.61 -11.53
C GLY A 368 -2.29 -2.16 -11.68
N MET A 369 -2.93 -2.57 -10.58
CA MET A 369 -4.23 -3.24 -10.55
C MET A 369 -5.29 -2.38 -9.86
N ASN A 370 -6.52 -2.48 -10.31
CA ASN A 370 -7.67 -1.88 -9.62
C ASN A 370 -7.95 -2.61 -8.29
N LEU A 371 -8.65 -1.93 -7.39
CA LEU A 371 -8.92 -2.40 -6.02
C LEU A 371 -9.66 -3.74 -5.97
N GLN A 372 -10.58 -3.97 -6.91
CA GLN A 372 -11.33 -5.21 -7.03
C GLN A 372 -10.47 -6.41 -7.48
N ASN A 373 -9.27 -6.16 -8.01
CA ASN A 373 -8.37 -7.22 -8.46
C ASN A 373 -7.23 -7.46 -7.46
N ASN A 374 -6.67 -6.40 -6.86
CA ASN A 374 -5.62 -6.56 -5.83
C ASN A 374 -6.16 -6.87 -4.42
N GLN A 375 -7.43 -6.58 -4.15
CA GLN A 375 -8.12 -6.84 -2.87
C GLN A 375 -7.51 -6.09 -1.65
N LEU A 376 -6.73 -5.02 -1.88
CA LEU A 376 -6.08 -4.20 -0.85
C LEU A 376 -6.77 -2.84 -0.68
N PHE A 377 -8.01 -2.84 -0.16
CA PHE A 377 -8.81 -1.62 0.04
C PHE A 377 -9.33 -1.43 1.48
N ASN A 378 -9.28 -2.47 2.32
CA ASN A 378 -9.86 -2.43 3.66
C ASN A 378 -8.81 -2.01 4.70
N ASN A 379 -8.95 -0.81 5.26
CA ASN A 379 -8.00 -0.24 6.22
C ASN A 379 -8.02 -0.88 7.62
N LYS A 380 -8.84 -1.90 7.85
CA LYS A 380 -8.90 -2.59 9.14
C LYS A 380 -8.07 -3.86 9.18
N ILE A 381 -7.69 -4.44 8.04
CA ILE A 381 -7.10 -5.78 7.97
C ILE A 381 -5.87 -5.81 7.06
N ALA A 382 -4.81 -6.48 7.51
CA ALA A 382 -3.61 -6.73 6.73
C ALA A 382 -3.67 -8.12 6.07
N ILE A 383 -4.38 -8.21 4.95
CA ILE A 383 -4.32 -9.41 4.09
C ILE A 383 -3.04 -9.34 3.24
N PRO A 384 -2.26 -10.44 3.15
CA PRO A 384 -1.10 -10.47 2.27
C PRO A 384 -1.52 -10.44 0.80
N LEU A 385 -0.87 -9.59 0.02
CA LEU A 385 -0.90 -9.59 -1.44
C LEU A 385 -0.42 -10.97 -1.92
N ARG A 386 -1.08 -11.48 -2.96
CA ARG A 386 -0.71 -12.76 -3.54
C ARG A 386 0.74 -12.73 -4.06
N GLU A 387 1.40 -13.87 -3.93
CA GLU A 387 2.80 -14.04 -4.35
C GLU A 387 2.97 -13.91 -5.87
N ASP A 388 1.96 -14.30 -6.65
CA ASP A 388 1.96 -14.20 -8.12
C ASP A 388 1.68 -12.79 -8.65
N TYR A 389 1.33 -11.83 -7.79
CA TYR A 389 1.12 -10.43 -8.17
C TYR A 389 2.40 -9.63 -7.94
N ILE A 390 3.24 -9.54 -8.97
CA ILE A 390 4.58 -8.95 -8.86
C ILE A 390 4.49 -7.42 -8.80
N THR A 391 4.92 -6.83 -7.70
CA THR A 391 4.87 -5.38 -7.50
C THR A 391 5.90 -4.65 -8.38
N LEU A 392 5.68 -3.36 -8.61
CA LEU A 392 6.58 -2.46 -9.31
C LEU A 392 7.97 -2.50 -8.67
N SER A 393 8.03 -2.36 -7.35
CA SER A 393 9.28 -2.47 -6.60
C SER A 393 9.97 -3.83 -6.79
N GLU A 394 9.23 -4.95 -6.88
CA GLU A 394 9.81 -6.27 -7.15
C GLU A 394 10.37 -6.38 -8.57
N ARG A 395 9.71 -5.79 -9.58
CA ARG A 395 10.25 -5.71 -10.95
C ARG A 395 11.61 -5.01 -10.95
N MET A 396 11.71 -3.89 -10.26
CA MET A 396 12.94 -3.10 -10.20
C MET A 396 14.04 -3.82 -9.43
N ARG A 397 13.72 -4.44 -8.28
CA ARG A 397 14.67 -5.27 -7.54
C ARG A 397 15.21 -6.43 -8.39
N ASN A 398 14.35 -7.12 -9.12
CA ASN A 398 14.74 -8.24 -10.00
C ASN A 398 15.59 -7.80 -11.21
N MET A 399 15.53 -6.53 -11.59
CA MET A 399 16.42 -5.94 -12.60
C MET A 399 17.80 -5.58 -12.05
N GLY A 400 18.02 -5.69 -10.74
CA GLY A 400 19.29 -5.38 -10.08
C GLY A 400 19.38 -3.97 -9.49
N TYR A 401 18.27 -3.23 -9.42
CA TYR A 401 18.25 -1.92 -8.77
C TYR A 401 18.44 -2.02 -7.26
N ALA A 402 19.17 -1.06 -6.69
CA ALA A 402 19.13 -0.75 -5.28
C ALA A 402 17.77 -0.11 -4.95
N THR A 403 16.86 -0.88 -4.36
CA THR A 403 15.48 -0.45 -4.11
C THR A 403 15.33 0.18 -2.72
N SER A 404 14.97 1.46 -2.66
CA SER A 404 14.87 2.21 -1.40
C SER A 404 13.60 3.04 -1.31
N TYR A 405 12.90 2.97 -0.19
CA TYR A 405 11.78 3.84 0.15
C TYR A 405 12.24 4.81 1.25
N LEU A 406 12.61 6.04 0.88
CA LEU A 406 13.41 6.94 1.75
C LEU A 406 12.58 7.95 2.56
N SER A 407 11.27 7.76 2.61
CA SER A 407 10.31 8.43 3.49
C SER A 407 8.95 7.82 3.18
N GLY A 408 8.31 7.15 4.13
CA GLY A 408 6.99 6.54 3.97
C GLY A 408 6.19 6.53 5.28
N THR A 409 4.92 6.13 5.18
CA THR A 409 3.95 6.05 6.30
C THR A 409 3.85 4.65 6.93
N GLY A 410 4.43 3.63 6.29
CA GLY A 410 4.30 2.22 6.68
C GLY A 410 3.35 1.45 5.77
N GLU A 411 2.74 2.13 4.80
CA GLU A 411 1.88 1.54 3.78
C GLU A 411 2.60 0.47 2.97
N GLY A 412 1.85 -0.57 2.62
CA GLY A 412 2.35 -1.67 1.81
C GLY A 412 3.22 -2.70 2.54
N ILE A 413 3.64 -2.45 3.78
CA ILE A 413 4.59 -3.35 4.48
C ILE A 413 3.88 -4.62 4.97
N TYR A 414 2.80 -4.49 5.76
CA TYR A 414 2.11 -5.67 6.32
C TYR A 414 1.31 -6.46 5.29
N ASN A 415 0.84 -5.80 4.23
CA ASN A 415 0.12 -6.47 3.14
C ASN A 415 1.05 -6.87 1.98
N GLY A 416 2.33 -6.51 2.00
CA GLY A 416 3.31 -6.89 0.99
C GLY A 416 3.30 -6.06 -0.31
N ALA A 417 2.49 -5.00 -0.46
CA ALA A 417 2.58 -4.12 -1.63
C ALA A 417 3.94 -3.41 -1.75
N ALA A 418 4.65 -3.20 -0.64
CA ALA A 418 6.00 -2.63 -0.59
C ALA A 418 7.11 -3.69 -0.52
N ARG A 419 6.80 -4.97 -0.81
CA ARG A 419 7.77 -6.05 -0.61
C ARG A 419 8.94 -6.02 -1.60
N GLY A 420 8.93 -5.19 -2.64
CA GLY A 420 10.08 -5.06 -3.52
C GLY A 420 11.23 -4.22 -2.97
N TYR A 421 11.04 -3.45 -1.89
CA TYR A 421 12.07 -2.57 -1.36
C TYR A 421 13.06 -3.30 -0.42
N ASP A 422 14.36 -3.12 -0.63
CA ASP A 422 15.43 -3.66 0.23
C ASP A 422 15.62 -2.81 1.50
N ARG A 423 15.38 -1.50 1.42
CA ARG A 423 15.42 -0.57 2.55
C ARG A 423 14.19 0.34 2.58
N ILE A 424 13.58 0.52 3.75
CA ILE A 424 12.41 1.39 3.95
C ILE A 424 12.62 2.24 5.20
N ILE A 425 12.62 3.56 5.04
CA ILE A 425 12.62 4.54 6.13
C ILE A 425 11.20 5.05 6.30
N THR A 426 10.59 4.81 7.46
CA THR A 426 9.16 5.10 7.69
C THR A 426 8.90 5.77 9.04
N ALA A 427 7.89 6.63 9.10
CA ALA A 427 7.30 7.19 10.31
C ALA A 427 5.78 7.32 10.10
N ALA A 428 4.99 7.22 11.16
CA ALA A 428 3.53 7.13 11.05
C ALA A 428 2.88 8.38 10.40
N TYR A 429 3.24 9.58 10.85
CA TYR A 429 2.56 10.82 10.42
C TYR A 429 3.51 11.93 9.95
N ARG A 430 4.81 11.87 10.27
CA ARG A 430 5.78 12.89 9.87
C ARG A 430 6.53 12.52 8.57
N GLN A 431 6.05 13.00 7.43
CA GLN A 431 6.70 12.83 6.11
C GLN A 431 7.02 14.18 5.43
N GLN A 432 7.68 15.07 6.18
CA GLN A 432 8.06 16.39 5.68
C GLN A 432 9.09 16.27 4.55
N ASN A 433 8.82 16.92 3.41
CA ASN A 433 9.62 16.71 2.20
C ASN A 433 11.08 17.16 2.35
N TYR A 434 11.37 18.17 3.17
CA TYR A 434 12.74 18.66 3.34
C TYR A 434 13.68 17.60 3.97
N GLU A 435 13.18 16.76 4.89
CA GLU A 435 13.95 15.64 5.47
C GLU A 435 14.16 14.56 4.42
N ALA A 436 13.09 14.26 3.69
CA ALA A 436 13.04 13.25 2.65
C ALA A 436 14.01 13.57 1.49
N VAL A 437 14.01 14.82 0.98
CA VAL A 437 14.95 15.32 -0.03
C VAL A 437 16.40 15.20 0.46
N THR A 438 16.67 15.58 1.71
CA THR A 438 18.02 15.47 2.28
C THR A 438 18.49 14.01 2.33
N ARG A 439 17.60 13.07 2.67
CA ARG A 439 17.90 11.63 2.66
C ARG A 439 18.23 11.14 1.25
N VAL A 440 17.47 11.55 0.24
CA VAL A 440 17.72 11.18 -1.17
C VAL A 440 19.09 11.67 -1.62
N ILE A 441 19.41 12.95 -1.38
CA ILE A 441 20.70 13.52 -1.78
C ILE A 441 21.86 12.76 -1.12
N ARG A 442 21.82 12.54 0.20
CA ARG A 442 22.87 11.79 0.91
C ARG A 442 22.99 10.35 0.44
N HIS A 443 21.86 9.69 0.16
CA HIS A 443 21.86 8.35 -0.41
C HIS A 443 22.59 8.34 -1.76
N LEU A 444 22.28 9.29 -2.66
CA LEU A 444 22.93 9.39 -3.97
C LEU A 444 24.40 9.83 -3.88
N GLU A 445 24.79 10.63 -2.90
CA GLU A 445 26.21 10.96 -2.66
C GLU A 445 27.03 9.72 -2.23
N GLY A 446 26.42 8.78 -1.51
CA GLY A 446 27.08 7.55 -1.07
C GLY A 446 26.98 6.36 -2.04
N LEU A 447 25.90 6.34 -2.85
CA LEU A 447 25.47 5.19 -3.66
C LEU A 447 25.09 5.56 -5.11
N GLY A 448 25.46 6.74 -5.61
CA GLY A 448 25.12 7.21 -6.97
C GLY A 448 25.85 6.48 -8.10
N ASP A 449 26.78 5.60 -7.77
CA ASP A 449 27.46 4.66 -8.65
C ASP A 449 26.77 3.28 -8.71
N ALA A 450 25.68 3.08 -7.96
CA ALA A 450 24.73 2.00 -8.15
C ALA A 450 23.58 2.44 -9.08
N ASP A 451 22.87 1.47 -9.64
CA ASP A 451 21.57 1.74 -10.29
C ASP A 451 20.48 1.82 -9.21
N ASN A 452 19.89 3.00 -9.01
CA ASN A 452 18.98 3.28 -7.90
C ASN A 452 17.51 3.32 -8.32
N PHE A 453 16.64 2.65 -7.58
CA PHE A 453 15.18 2.81 -7.64
C PHE A 453 14.70 3.34 -6.30
N ILE A 454 14.27 4.61 -6.29
CA ILE A 454 13.94 5.33 -5.07
C ILE A 454 12.47 5.71 -5.10
N LEU A 455 11.75 5.44 -4.02
CA LEU A 455 10.46 6.04 -3.72
C LEU A 455 10.61 7.08 -2.60
N LEU A 456 9.98 8.23 -2.81
CA LEU A 456 9.84 9.32 -1.87
C LEU A 456 8.35 9.62 -1.65
N HIS A 457 7.84 9.48 -0.44
CA HIS A 457 6.47 9.88 -0.09
C HIS A 457 6.53 11.15 0.76
N SER A 458 5.93 12.22 0.23
CA SER A 458 5.79 13.52 0.88
C SER A 458 4.34 13.76 1.28
N SER A 459 4.11 14.26 2.49
CA SER A 459 2.79 14.66 2.99
C SER A 459 2.64 16.18 3.17
N ASP A 460 3.48 16.99 2.51
CA ASP A 460 3.50 18.45 2.70
C ASP A 460 2.17 19.12 2.29
N VAL A 461 1.52 18.62 1.24
CA VAL A 461 0.23 19.14 0.75
C VAL A 461 -0.97 18.41 1.36
N HIS A 462 -0.75 17.26 2.03
CA HIS A 462 -1.82 16.46 2.63
C HIS A 462 -2.47 17.21 3.81
N PRO A 463 -3.82 17.34 3.83
CA PRO A 463 -4.50 18.08 4.87
C PRO A 463 -4.66 17.22 6.13
N TRP A 464 -4.25 17.78 7.27
CA TRP A 464 -4.36 17.10 8.57
C TRP A 464 -5.40 17.78 9.47
N PRO A 465 -6.33 17.00 10.09
CA PRO A 465 -7.37 17.56 10.97
C PRO A 465 -6.83 18.05 12.33
N SER A 466 -7.24 19.26 12.75
CA SER A 466 -7.18 19.69 14.15
C SER A 466 -8.28 19.01 14.99
N PRO A 467 -8.06 18.67 16.28
CA PRO A 467 -6.85 18.91 17.06
C PRO A 467 -5.86 17.74 17.04
N MET A 468 -6.04 16.74 16.17
CA MET A 468 -5.09 15.62 16.06
C MET A 468 -3.69 16.11 15.66
N PHE A 469 -3.63 17.08 14.76
CA PHE A 469 -2.37 17.64 14.26
C PHE A 469 -2.32 19.16 14.44
N GLN A 470 -1.11 19.66 14.72
CA GLN A 470 -0.86 21.09 14.83
C GLN A 470 -0.59 21.70 13.45
N TYR A 471 -1.27 22.80 13.13
CA TYR A 471 -1.00 23.54 11.91
C TYR A 471 0.34 24.27 11.98
N ALA A 472 0.99 24.42 10.82
CA ALA A 472 2.24 25.17 10.72
C ALA A 472 2.08 26.62 11.25
N THR A 473 3.07 27.11 11.98
CA THR A 473 3.07 28.46 12.57
C THR A 473 2.69 29.57 11.57
N PRO A 474 3.15 29.56 10.30
CA PRO A 474 2.76 30.57 9.34
C PRO A 474 1.25 30.61 9.04
N ALA A 475 0.57 29.46 8.94
CA ALA A 475 -0.90 29.43 8.74
C ALA A 475 -1.61 30.09 9.93
N GLN A 476 -1.15 29.77 11.14
CA GLN A 476 -1.75 30.28 12.37
C GLN A 476 -1.53 31.79 12.55
N ALA A 477 -0.32 32.28 12.24
CA ALA A 477 0.06 33.67 12.46
C ALA A 477 -0.41 34.63 11.36
N ARG A 478 -0.60 34.13 10.13
CA ARG A 478 -0.96 34.96 8.97
C ARG A 478 -2.47 35.23 8.89
N LEU A 479 -3.29 34.24 9.23
CA LEU A 479 -4.73 34.35 9.05
C LEU A 479 -5.35 35.33 10.06
N PRO A 480 -6.23 36.25 9.60
CA PRO A 480 -7.08 37.04 10.49
C PRO A 480 -7.90 36.13 11.41
N LEU A 481 -8.21 36.62 12.61
CA LEU A 481 -8.91 35.85 13.64
C LEU A 481 -10.16 35.13 13.11
N ALA A 482 -11.00 35.80 12.31
CA ALA A 482 -12.22 35.21 11.77
C ALA A 482 -11.95 34.01 10.84
N GLN A 483 -10.87 34.04 10.04
CA GLN A 483 -10.47 32.93 9.17
C GLN A 483 -9.74 31.82 9.94
N ARG A 484 -8.98 32.20 10.98
CA ARG A 484 -8.32 31.26 11.89
C ARG A 484 -9.32 30.42 12.70
N MET A 485 -10.44 31.01 13.09
CA MET A 485 -11.48 30.37 13.92
C MET A 485 -12.52 29.62 13.07
N THR A 486 -12.06 28.81 12.12
CA THR A 486 -12.91 28.03 11.18
C THR A 486 -12.72 26.51 11.30
N GLU A 487 -11.97 26.05 12.30
CA GLU A 487 -11.80 24.63 12.61
C GLU A 487 -13.15 24.00 13.00
N THR A 488 -13.41 22.79 12.50
CA THR A 488 -14.53 21.98 12.95
C THR A 488 -14.18 21.28 14.26
N LEU A 489 -15.17 21.12 15.15
CA LEU A 489 -15.01 20.31 16.35
C LEU A 489 -14.96 18.81 16.02
N ASP A 490 -15.62 18.41 14.93
CA ASP A 490 -15.53 17.07 14.39
C ASP A 490 -14.19 16.89 13.64
N THR A 491 -13.58 15.72 13.77
CA THR A 491 -12.29 15.34 13.16
C THR A 491 -12.49 14.23 12.12
N PRO A 492 -13.19 14.50 11.00
CA PRO A 492 -13.33 13.47 9.98
C PRO A 492 -11.95 13.13 9.38
N PRO A 493 -11.79 11.94 8.80
CA PRO A 493 -10.61 11.60 8.01
C PRO A 493 -10.37 12.62 6.87
N SER A 494 -9.12 12.73 6.41
CA SER A 494 -8.71 13.77 5.45
C SER A 494 -9.55 13.87 4.17
N PRO A 495 -10.04 12.76 3.53
CA PRO A 495 -10.88 12.86 2.34
C PRO A 495 -12.28 13.45 2.57
N TYR A 496 -12.66 13.66 3.84
CA TYR A 496 -13.96 14.21 4.25
C TYR A 496 -13.81 15.55 4.96
N LEU A 497 -12.61 16.15 4.93
CA LEU A 497 -12.39 17.48 5.48
C LEU A 497 -13.19 18.51 4.68
N ARG A 498 -13.91 19.38 5.38
CA ARG A 498 -14.71 20.43 4.75
C ARG A 498 -13.82 21.61 4.33
N PRO A 499 -14.22 22.35 3.28
CA PRO A 499 -13.57 23.61 2.94
C PRO A 499 -13.63 24.58 4.11
N CYS A 500 -12.46 25.09 4.50
CA CYS A 500 -12.37 26.24 5.38
C CYS A 500 -11.10 27.05 5.07
N PRO A 501 -11.09 28.36 5.35
CA PRO A 501 -9.93 29.21 5.12
C PRO A 501 -8.63 28.67 5.73
N LEU A 502 -8.70 28.05 6.92
CA LEU A 502 -7.52 27.51 7.59
C LEU A 502 -6.92 26.31 6.85
N ASN A 503 -7.73 25.32 6.50
CA ASN A 503 -7.27 24.14 5.75
C ASN A 503 -6.66 24.55 4.40
N GLN A 504 -7.28 25.51 3.73
CA GLN A 504 -6.82 26.01 2.43
C GLN A 504 -5.49 26.78 2.55
N GLU A 505 -5.30 27.62 3.57
CA GLU A 505 -4.02 28.30 3.77
C GLU A 505 -2.90 27.31 4.11
N VAL A 506 -3.18 26.27 4.90
CA VAL A 506 -2.21 25.21 5.22
C VAL A 506 -1.81 24.46 3.95
N PHE A 507 -2.78 24.09 3.11
CA PHE A 507 -2.51 23.50 1.80
C PHE A 507 -1.60 24.39 0.95
N TRP A 508 -1.91 25.69 0.81
CA TRP A 508 -1.07 26.61 0.02
C TRP A 508 0.32 26.88 0.61
N LEU A 509 0.50 26.69 1.92
CA LEU A 509 1.84 26.66 2.54
C LEU A 509 2.58 25.37 2.18
N GLY A 510 1.90 24.23 2.26
CA GLY A 510 2.42 22.94 1.84
C GLY A 510 2.90 22.93 0.39
N VAL A 511 2.09 23.47 -0.53
CA VAL A 511 2.44 23.61 -1.95
C VAL A 511 3.76 24.38 -2.14
N ARG A 512 3.93 25.50 -1.42
CA ARG A 512 5.16 26.31 -1.48
C ARG A 512 6.37 25.59 -0.88
N GLU A 513 6.18 24.85 0.21
CA GLU A 513 7.25 24.08 0.85
C GLU A 513 7.71 22.93 -0.04
N LEU A 514 6.76 22.20 -0.63
CA LEU A 514 6.99 21.11 -1.56
C LEU A 514 7.79 21.59 -2.78
N ASP A 515 7.35 22.67 -3.44
CA ASP A 515 8.08 23.23 -4.60
C ASP A 515 9.51 23.63 -4.25
N ARG A 516 9.69 24.33 -3.13
CA ARG A 516 11.01 24.82 -2.70
C ARG A 516 11.98 23.67 -2.44
N THR A 517 11.51 22.65 -1.74
CA THR A 517 12.34 21.50 -1.33
C THR A 517 12.62 20.57 -2.50
N LEU A 518 11.64 20.31 -3.37
CA LEU A 518 11.87 19.59 -4.62
C LEU A 518 12.77 20.38 -5.58
N GLY A 519 12.71 21.71 -5.59
CA GLY A 519 13.63 22.55 -6.35
C GLY A 519 15.10 22.32 -5.99
N MET A 520 15.40 22.07 -4.70
CA MET A 520 16.73 21.66 -4.26
C MET A 520 17.13 20.30 -4.85
N LEU A 521 16.23 19.32 -4.80
CA LEU A 521 16.47 17.99 -5.37
C LEU A 521 16.69 18.05 -6.88
N PHE A 522 15.83 18.76 -7.61
CA PHE A 522 15.94 18.92 -9.06
C PHE A 522 17.25 19.58 -9.48
N THR A 523 17.69 20.61 -8.74
CA THR A 523 18.99 21.25 -8.99
C THR A 523 20.12 20.26 -8.81
N TYR A 524 20.13 19.49 -7.71
CA TYR A 524 21.11 18.43 -7.49
C TYR A 524 21.12 17.40 -8.63
N LEU A 525 19.95 16.96 -9.10
CA LEU A 525 19.87 16.00 -10.20
C LEU A 525 20.43 16.57 -11.51
N GLU A 526 20.09 17.81 -11.87
CA GLU A 526 20.58 18.49 -13.07
C GLU A 526 22.10 18.73 -13.04
N GLU A 527 22.69 18.87 -11.85
CA GLU A 527 24.13 19.03 -11.67
C GLU A 527 24.93 17.72 -11.71
N ASN A 528 24.30 16.57 -11.41
CA ASN A 528 24.99 15.30 -11.18
C ASN A 528 24.63 14.18 -12.19
N TYR A 529 23.57 14.35 -12.98
CA TYR A 529 23.11 13.35 -13.93
C TYR A 529 22.75 13.99 -15.28
N ALA A 530 23.12 13.32 -16.36
CA ALA A 530 22.59 13.64 -17.69
C ALA A 530 21.10 13.24 -17.78
N PRO A 531 20.27 13.93 -18.59
CA PRO A 531 18.85 13.59 -18.76
C PRO A 531 18.57 12.13 -19.15
N GLU A 532 19.52 11.47 -19.82
CA GLU A 532 19.43 10.08 -20.28
C GLU A 532 19.78 9.06 -19.18
N GLU A 533 20.35 9.52 -18.07
CA GLU A 533 20.78 8.70 -16.94
C GLU A 533 19.70 8.54 -15.87
N TYR A 534 18.75 9.47 -15.80
CA TYR A 534 17.67 9.44 -14.82
C TYR A 534 16.28 9.31 -15.43
N LEU A 535 15.34 8.86 -14.62
CA LEU A 535 13.91 8.97 -14.81
C LEU A 535 13.29 9.52 -13.52
N VAL A 536 12.74 10.73 -13.56
CA VAL A 536 11.98 11.32 -12.46
C VAL A 536 10.50 11.19 -12.79
N ASN A 537 9.76 10.50 -11.93
CA ASN A 537 8.33 10.27 -12.02
C ASN A 537 7.65 10.89 -10.80
N LEU A 538 6.97 12.02 -10.98
CA LEU A 538 6.22 12.68 -9.91
C LEU A 538 4.74 12.50 -10.13
N TYR A 539 4.06 11.98 -9.11
CA TYR A 539 2.63 11.71 -9.17
C TYR A 539 1.99 11.91 -7.81
N SER A 540 0.67 11.95 -7.83
CA SER A 540 -0.14 11.91 -6.64
C SER A 540 -1.05 10.69 -6.64
N ASP A 541 -1.27 10.17 -5.44
CA ASP A 541 -2.15 9.04 -5.14
C ASP A 541 -3.63 9.45 -5.14
N HIS A 542 -3.93 10.69 -4.78
CA HIS A 542 -5.25 11.33 -4.83
C HIS A 542 -5.15 12.86 -4.72
N GLY A 543 -6.26 13.57 -4.53
CA GLY A 543 -6.34 15.01 -4.31
C GLY A 543 -6.90 15.36 -2.92
N VAL A 544 -7.63 16.47 -2.78
CA VAL A 544 -8.15 16.93 -1.48
C VAL A 544 -9.59 17.43 -1.56
N SER A 545 -10.36 17.20 -0.48
CA SER A 545 -11.76 17.63 -0.37
C SER A 545 -11.95 19.08 0.09
N ILE A 546 -10.90 19.74 0.56
CA ILE A 546 -10.97 21.08 1.18
C ILE A 546 -11.27 22.22 0.18
N PHE A 547 -11.43 21.88 -1.10
CA PHE A 547 -11.92 22.78 -2.15
C PHE A 547 -13.28 22.36 -2.73
N SER A 548 -13.85 21.26 -2.23
CA SER A 548 -15.14 20.73 -2.69
C SER A 548 -16.31 21.38 -1.93
N PRO A 549 -17.19 22.15 -2.60
CA PRO A 549 -18.31 22.81 -1.93
C PRO A 549 -19.28 21.82 -1.27
N GLU A 550 -19.49 20.67 -1.91
CA GLU A 550 -20.28 19.56 -1.42
C GLU A 550 -19.43 18.30 -1.33
N THR A 551 -19.72 17.44 -0.35
CA THR A 551 -18.96 16.21 -0.14
C THR A 551 -19.35 15.15 -1.17
N TYR A 552 -18.42 14.80 -2.05
CA TYR A 552 -18.54 13.66 -2.96
C TYR A 552 -17.16 13.00 -3.08
N ILE A 553 -17.02 11.80 -2.55
CA ILE A 553 -15.70 11.18 -2.25
C ILE A 553 -14.86 10.86 -3.49
N VAL A 554 -15.47 10.87 -4.68
CA VAL A 554 -14.81 10.66 -5.97
C VAL A 554 -14.91 11.89 -6.88
N ASP A 555 -15.11 13.08 -6.33
CA ASP A 555 -15.14 14.33 -7.10
C ASP A 555 -13.78 14.68 -7.74
N ALA A 556 -13.78 15.68 -8.62
CA ALA A 556 -12.56 16.09 -9.32
C ALA A 556 -11.47 16.63 -8.37
N PRO A 557 -11.76 17.48 -7.36
CA PRO A 557 -10.74 17.89 -6.38
C PRO A 557 -10.05 16.73 -5.65
N LEU A 558 -10.75 15.63 -5.37
CA LEU A 558 -10.17 14.43 -4.74
C LEU A 558 -9.53 13.45 -5.71
N THR A 559 -9.90 13.44 -6.98
CA THR A 559 -9.50 12.34 -7.88
C THR A 559 -8.79 12.77 -9.14
N HIS A 560 -8.86 14.03 -9.55
CA HIS A 560 -8.03 14.58 -10.62
C HIS A 560 -6.64 14.89 -10.04
N ALA A 561 -5.77 13.89 -10.08
CA ALA A 561 -4.48 13.85 -9.40
C ALA A 561 -3.35 14.29 -10.35
N THR A 562 -2.21 14.66 -9.76
CA THR A 562 -1.03 15.11 -10.53
C THR A 562 -0.26 13.93 -11.11
N TRP A 563 0.21 14.02 -12.37
CA TRP A 563 1.25 13.12 -12.92
C TRP A 563 2.13 13.83 -13.96
N MET A 564 3.45 13.79 -13.73
CA MET A 564 4.46 14.37 -14.60
C MET A 564 5.77 13.56 -14.56
N MET A 565 6.48 13.54 -15.68
CA MET A 565 7.70 12.74 -15.84
C MET A 565 8.79 13.53 -16.56
N ARG A 566 10.06 13.24 -16.28
CA ARG A 566 11.20 13.76 -17.06
C ARG A 566 12.36 12.76 -17.05
N GLY A 567 13.07 12.68 -18.16
CA GLY A 567 14.32 11.92 -18.28
C GLY A 567 14.28 10.89 -19.41
N ALA A 568 15.04 9.81 -19.25
CA ALA A 568 15.30 8.83 -20.29
C ALA A 568 14.02 8.21 -20.87
N GLY A 569 13.83 8.33 -22.18
CA GLY A 569 12.66 7.79 -22.90
C GLY A 569 11.37 8.59 -22.71
N VAL A 570 11.37 9.66 -21.91
CA VAL A 570 10.22 10.53 -21.72
C VAL A 570 10.20 11.62 -22.80
N PRO A 571 9.06 11.82 -23.50
CA PRO A 571 8.90 12.94 -24.42
C PRO A 571 9.15 14.29 -23.74
N SER A 572 9.99 15.13 -24.33
CA SER A 572 10.40 16.41 -23.76
C SER A 572 9.52 17.56 -24.24
N GLY A 573 9.08 18.42 -23.32
CA GLY A 573 8.28 19.60 -23.62
C GLY A 573 6.83 19.28 -24.03
N VAL A 574 6.30 18.14 -23.57
CA VAL A 574 4.96 17.67 -23.95
C VAL A 574 3.99 17.88 -22.78
N ARG A 575 2.83 18.44 -23.10
CA ARG A 575 1.66 18.47 -22.21
C ARG A 575 0.51 17.82 -22.97
N THR A 576 -0.15 16.83 -22.38
CA THR A 576 -1.15 15.99 -23.07
C THR A 576 -2.45 15.90 -22.29
N ASP A 577 -3.57 15.97 -23.01
CA ASP A 577 -4.93 15.78 -22.48
C ASP A 577 -5.40 14.31 -22.55
N GLU A 578 -4.46 13.38 -22.75
CA GLU A 578 -4.78 11.96 -22.72
C GLU A 578 -5.27 11.53 -21.33
N LEU A 579 -6.36 10.76 -21.29
CA LEU A 579 -6.89 10.19 -20.06
C LEU A 579 -5.93 9.14 -19.50
N THR A 580 -5.50 9.33 -18.26
CA THR A 580 -4.64 8.39 -17.55
C THR A 580 -5.14 8.09 -16.14
N SER A 581 -4.73 6.95 -15.59
CA SER A 581 -5.02 6.49 -14.24
C SER A 581 -3.73 6.24 -13.45
N THR A 582 -3.78 6.31 -12.12
CA THR A 582 -2.65 5.89 -11.25
C THR A 582 -2.17 4.46 -11.54
N THR A 583 -3.05 3.57 -12.01
CA THR A 583 -2.69 2.21 -12.44
C THR A 583 -1.77 2.19 -13.67
N ASP A 584 -1.76 3.25 -14.50
CA ASP A 584 -0.95 3.35 -15.72
C ASP A 584 0.53 3.63 -15.44
N ILE A 585 0.87 4.01 -14.20
CA ILE A 585 2.25 4.21 -13.77
C ILE A 585 3.05 2.91 -13.92
N TYR A 586 2.47 1.76 -13.54
CA TYR A 586 3.12 0.46 -13.63
C TYR A 586 3.54 0.11 -15.07
N PRO A 587 2.64 0.04 -16.08
CA PRO A 587 3.03 -0.27 -17.45
C PRO A 587 3.90 0.81 -18.08
N THR A 588 3.78 2.07 -17.67
CA THR A 588 4.65 3.16 -18.15
C THR A 588 6.09 2.97 -17.69
N LEU A 589 6.30 2.64 -16.42
CA LEU A 589 7.64 2.25 -15.93
C LEU A 589 8.11 0.93 -16.55
N GLY A 590 7.21 -0.01 -16.82
CA GLY A 590 7.52 -1.24 -17.55
C GLY A 590 8.08 -0.97 -18.93
N HIS A 591 7.48 -0.04 -19.66
CA HIS A 591 7.95 0.43 -20.95
C HIS A 591 9.31 1.15 -20.86
N LEU A 592 9.46 2.10 -19.93
CA LEU A 592 10.65 2.96 -19.83
C LEU A 592 11.90 2.23 -19.27
N CYS A 593 11.68 1.28 -18.37
CA CYS A 593 12.73 0.47 -17.74
C CYS A 593 12.93 -0.88 -18.45
N GLY A 594 11.95 -1.36 -19.23
CA GLY A 594 12.07 -2.62 -20.00
C GLY A 594 11.78 -3.88 -19.20
N PHE A 595 10.85 -3.84 -18.23
CA PHE A 595 10.34 -5.03 -17.54
C PHE A 595 8.97 -5.47 -18.09
N PRO A 596 8.62 -6.77 -17.99
CA PRO A 596 7.36 -7.26 -18.52
C PRO A 596 6.15 -6.82 -17.68
N VAL A 597 5.03 -6.58 -18.36
CA VAL A 597 3.73 -6.26 -17.76
C VAL A 597 2.84 -7.50 -17.89
N ASP A 598 2.38 -8.04 -16.76
CA ASP A 598 1.59 -9.27 -16.74
C ASP A 598 0.12 -9.01 -17.13
N ALA A 599 -0.59 -10.07 -17.54
CA ALA A 599 -1.98 -9.97 -17.97
C ALA A 599 -2.97 -9.58 -16.84
N CYS A 600 -2.57 -9.71 -15.58
CA CYS A 600 -3.38 -9.28 -14.43
C CYS A 600 -3.32 -7.76 -14.18
N ILE A 601 -2.43 -7.03 -14.85
CA ILE A 601 -2.26 -5.59 -14.71
C ILE A 601 -3.40 -4.87 -15.45
N ASP A 602 -4.11 -4.01 -14.75
CA ASP A 602 -5.22 -3.20 -15.29
C ASP A 602 -4.78 -1.87 -15.90
N GLY A 603 -3.54 -1.46 -15.58
CA GLY A 603 -2.89 -0.30 -16.16
C GLY A 603 -2.78 -0.39 -17.69
N VAL A 604 -2.92 0.74 -18.35
CA VAL A 604 -2.85 0.89 -19.80
C VAL A 604 -1.70 1.83 -20.14
N LEU A 605 -0.81 1.40 -21.03
CA LEU A 605 0.28 2.26 -21.51
C LEU A 605 -0.31 3.47 -22.27
N PRO A 606 0.04 4.73 -21.90
CA PRO A 606 -0.42 5.91 -22.61
C PRO A 606 0.05 5.97 -24.08
N ARG A 607 -0.76 6.58 -24.95
CA ARG A 607 -0.47 6.78 -26.39
C ARG A 607 0.77 7.58 -26.63
N VAL A 608 1.10 8.52 -25.74
CA VAL A 608 2.34 9.31 -25.84
C VAL A 608 3.60 8.42 -25.78
N PHE A 609 3.51 7.22 -25.20
CA PHE A 609 4.55 6.18 -25.19
C PHE A 609 4.31 5.07 -26.24
N GLY A 610 3.37 5.27 -27.17
CA GLY A 610 3.00 4.30 -28.20
C GLY A 610 2.05 3.19 -27.75
N GLY A 611 1.45 3.32 -26.55
CA GLY A 611 0.41 2.41 -26.08
C GLY A 611 -0.98 2.70 -26.67
N PRO A 612 -2.00 1.89 -26.32
CA PRO A 612 -3.36 2.10 -26.80
C PRO A 612 -4.06 3.32 -26.17
N GLY A 613 -3.62 3.73 -24.97
CA GLY A 613 -4.28 4.77 -24.18
C GLY A 613 -5.68 4.40 -23.68
N ARG A 614 -6.31 5.31 -22.94
CA ARG A 614 -7.65 5.11 -22.39
C ARG A 614 -8.70 5.94 -23.13
N GLU A 615 -9.89 5.37 -23.28
CA GLU A 615 -11.12 6.11 -23.59
C GLU A 615 -11.89 6.50 -22.31
N LEU A 616 -11.58 5.83 -21.20
CA LEU A 616 -12.30 5.90 -19.94
C LEU A 616 -11.35 5.65 -18.76
N THR A 617 -11.43 6.48 -17.73
CA THR A 617 -10.76 6.29 -16.42
C THR A 617 -11.81 6.08 -15.33
N PHE A 618 -11.42 5.43 -14.24
CA PHE A 618 -12.30 5.13 -13.12
C PHE A 618 -11.67 5.64 -11.82
N SER A 619 -12.46 6.34 -11.02
CA SER A 619 -12.16 6.65 -9.63
C SER A 619 -13.30 6.12 -8.77
N ASN A 620 -13.01 5.28 -7.79
CA ASN A 620 -14.04 4.68 -6.94
C ASN A 620 -13.67 4.66 -5.46
N SER A 621 -14.68 4.53 -4.60
CA SER A 621 -14.51 4.26 -3.18
C SER A 621 -15.12 2.90 -2.85
N LEU A 622 -14.26 1.97 -2.41
CA LEU A 622 -14.64 0.66 -1.84
C LEU A 622 -14.56 0.65 -0.32
N PHE A 623 -14.68 1.82 0.31
CA PHE A 623 -14.56 1.92 1.75
C PHE A 623 -15.71 1.16 2.44
N PRO A 624 -15.42 0.10 3.23
CA PRO A 624 -16.48 -0.68 3.87
C PRO A 624 -17.36 0.18 4.77
N THR A 625 -18.64 -0.17 4.88
CA THR A 625 -19.68 0.54 5.67
C THR A 625 -20.11 1.91 5.11
N LYS A 626 -19.56 2.33 3.97
CA LYS A 626 -20.00 3.53 3.24
C LYS A 626 -20.68 3.12 1.93
N PRO A 627 -21.56 3.97 1.36
CA PRO A 627 -22.04 3.76 -0.01
C PRO A 627 -20.88 3.60 -0.99
N TYR A 628 -21.06 2.76 -2.00
CA TYR A 628 -20.13 2.68 -3.11
C TYR A 628 -20.28 3.93 -3.98
N PHE A 629 -19.16 4.52 -4.40
CA PHE A 629 -19.13 5.65 -5.32
C PHE A 629 -18.20 5.35 -6.49
N LEU A 630 -18.60 5.77 -7.69
CA LEU A 630 -17.79 5.66 -8.90
C LEU A 630 -17.98 6.90 -9.78
N ALA A 631 -16.87 7.43 -10.28
CA ALA A 631 -16.83 8.33 -11.41
C ALA A 631 -16.06 7.68 -12.56
N ALA A 632 -16.75 7.40 -13.66
CA ALA A 632 -16.17 6.89 -14.89
C ALA A 632 -16.07 8.03 -15.92
N ARG A 633 -14.85 8.46 -16.24
CA ARG A 633 -14.59 9.71 -16.97
C ARG A 633 -14.03 9.46 -18.35
N SER A 634 -14.73 9.97 -19.36
CA SER A 634 -14.24 10.10 -20.73
C SER A 634 -13.76 11.53 -20.98
N ALA A 635 -13.28 11.82 -22.18
CA ALA A 635 -12.83 13.17 -22.55
C ALA A 635 -13.95 14.23 -22.48
N THR A 636 -15.23 13.84 -22.60
CA THR A 636 -16.35 14.78 -22.74
C THR A 636 -17.46 14.59 -21.71
N HIS A 637 -17.55 13.41 -21.11
CA HIS A 637 -18.64 13.04 -20.19
C HIS A 637 -18.13 12.22 -19.01
N THR A 638 -18.84 12.30 -17.88
CA THR A 638 -18.67 11.45 -16.71
C THR A 638 -19.94 10.65 -16.44
N LEU A 639 -19.83 9.34 -16.26
CA LEU A 639 -20.87 8.55 -15.60
C LEU A 639 -20.58 8.52 -14.10
N CYS A 640 -21.53 9.00 -13.30
CA CYS A 640 -21.50 8.92 -11.84
C CYS A 640 -22.43 7.79 -11.38
N LEU A 641 -21.96 6.99 -10.44
CA LEU A 641 -22.74 5.93 -9.81
C LEU A 641 -22.58 5.99 -8.29
N GLU A 642 -23.71 5.85 -7.60
CA GLU A 642 -23.74 5.68 -6.14
C GLU A 642 -24.72 4.56 -5.76
N THR A 643 -24.41 3.80 -4.71
CA THR A 643 -25.33 2.80 -4.16
C THR A 643 -26.08 3.33 -2.94
N GLU A 644 -27.27 2.80 -2.66
CA GLU A 644 -27.95 3.09 -1.39
C GLU A 644 -27.43 2.21 -0.26
N ASP A 645 -27.14 0.94 -0.59
CA ASP A 645 -26.58 -0.02 0.35
C ASP A 645 -25.06 0.21 0.51
N PRO A 646 -24.53 0.04 1.74
CA PRO A 646 -23.11 0.19 2.00
C PRO A 646 -22.30 -0.96 1.39
N VAL A 647 -21.04 -0.66 1.05
CA VAL A 647 -20.03 -1.66 0.70
C VAL A 647 -19.82 -2.59 1.90
N ALA A 648 -19.87 -3.90 1.66
CA ALA A 648 -19.62 -4.92 2.66
C ALA A 648 -18.14 -4.93 3.10
N MET A 649 -17.83 -5.60 4.21
CA MET A 649 -16.45 -5.71 4.71
C MET A 649 -15.51 -6.38 3.70
N ASP A 650 -16.05 -7.21 2.82
CA ASP A 650 -15.32 -7.91 1.75
C ASP A 650 -15.24 -7.12 0.42
N GLY A 651 -15.71 -5.87 0.42
CA GLY A 651 -15.69 -5.01 -0.77
C GLY A 651 -16.82 -5.27 -1.76
N THR A 652 -17.75 -6.20 -1.48
CA THR A 652 -18.91 -6.44 -2.34
C THR A 652 -20.01 -5.40 -2.14
N VAL A 653 -20.84 -5.21 -3.17
CA VAL A 653 -22.02 -4.34 -3.11
C VAL A 653 -23.14 -4.86 -4.02
N ASP A 654 -24.40 -4.69 -3.60
CA ASP A 654 -25.55 -4.94 -4.48
C ASP A 654 -25.76 -3.73 -5.41
N LEU A 655 -25.61 -3.97 -6.71
CA LEU A 655 -25.72 -2.94 -7.74
C LEU A 655 -27.13 -2.81 -8.31
N ALA A 656 -28.08 -3.68 -7.94
CA ALA A 656 -29.43 -3.66 -8.49
C ALA A 656 -30.19 -2.35 -8.23
N ARG A 657 -29.82 -1.63 -7.16
CA ARG A 657 -30.40 -0.33 -6.76
C ARG A 657 -29.45 0.85 -6.96
N ALA A 658 -28.36 0.66 -7.71
CA ALA A 658 -27.41 1.73 -7.98
C ALA A 658 -28.08 2.89 -8.73
N LYS A 659 -27.85 4.11 -8.28
CA LYS A 659 -28.24 5.34 -8.97
C LYS A 659 -27.16 5.67 -9.97
N VAL A 660 -27.53 5.85 -11.23
CA VAL A 660 -26.61 6.09 -12.33
C VAL A 660 -27.08 7.29 -13.14
N ALA A 661 -26.17 8.22 -13.40
CA ALA A 661 -26.43 9.36 -14.27
C ALA A 661 -25.16 9.74 -15.04
N VAL A 662 -25.34 10.23 -16.26
CA VAL A 662 -24.24 10.73 -17.11
C VAL A 662 -24.33 12.25 -17.20
N TYR A 663 -23.19 12.91 -17.12
CA TYR A 663 -23.07 14.38 -17.15
C TYR A 663 -22.00 14.79 -18.18
N PRO A 664 -22.11 15.97 -18.81
CA PRO A 664 -20.95 16.61 -19.43
C PRO A 664 -19.81 16.78 -18.42
N ARG A 665 -18.55 16.67 -18.87
CA ARG A 665 -17.36 16.72 -18.00
C ARG A 665 -17.32 17.98 -17.12
N ASP A 666 -17.67 19.13 -17.68
CA ASP A 666 -17.64 20.44 -16.99
C ASP A 666 -18.81 20.67 -16.02
N HIS A 667 -19.78 19.76 -15.99
CA HIS A 667 -21.00 19.85 -15.18
C HIS A 667 -21.22 18.55 -14.36
N GLU A 668 -20.14 17.92 -13.91
CA GLU A 668 -20.18 16.66 -13.16
C GLU A 668 -21.03 16.81 -11.88
N ARG A 669 -22.10 16.01 -11.78
CA ARG A 669 -23.10 16.04 -10.70
C ARG A 669 -23.83 17.38 -10.52
N GLU A 670 -23.75 18.29 -11.48
CA GLU A 670 -24.55 19.52 -11.44
C GLU A 670 -26.02 19.20 -11.77
N LYS A 671 -26.92 19.60 -10.86
CA LYS A 671 -28.36 19.36 -11.01
C LYS A 671 -28.90 20.06 -12.27
N GLY A 672 -29.60 19.31 -13.11
CA GLY A 672 -30.17 19.78 -14.37
C GLY A 672 -29.30 19.51 -15.61
N TYR A 673 -28.09 18.97 -15.41
CA TYR A 673 -27.19 18.55 -16.49
C TYR A 673 -27.14 17.03 -16.67
N GLU A 674 -27.97 16.28 -15.95
CA GLU A 674 -28.14 14.84 -16.16
C GLU A 674 -28.61 14.55 -17.60
N LEU A 675 -27.88 13.70 -18.31
CA LEU A 675 -28.22 13.26 -19.67
C LEU A 675 -28.71 11.81 -19.64
N ASP A 676 -29.85 11.57 -20.29
CA ASP A 676 -30.32 10.23 -20.67
C ASP A 676 -30.36 10.13 -22.20
N ASP A 677 -29.26 9.65 -22.76
CA ASP A 677 -29.11 9.41 -24.19
C ASP A 677 -28.71 7.94 -24.46
N PRO A 678 -29.38 7.25 -25.41
CA PRO A 678 -29.06 5.86 -25.73
C PRO A 678 -27.62 5.61 -26.20
N ALA A 679 -26.98 6.56 -26.90
CA ALA A 679 -25.59 6.41 -27.34
C ALA A 679 -24.62 6.53 -26.17
N LEU A 680 -24.88 7.43 -25.22
CA LEU A 680 -24.12 7.51 -23.96
C LEU A 680 -24.26 6.22 -23.15
N ARG A 681 -25.48 5.66 -23.04
CA ARG A 681 -25.69 4.37 -22.36
C ARG A 681 -24.95 3.22 -23.04
N ALA A 682 -25.00 3.14 -24.38
CA ALA A 682 -24.26 2.14 -25.15
C ALA A 682 -22.73 2.26 -25.00
N PHE A 683 -22.21 3.48 -24.80
CA PHE A 683 -20.79 3.71 -24.53
C PHE A 683 -20.39 3.31 -23.10
N PHE A 684 -21.09 3.85 -22.09
CA PHE A 684 -20.69 3.69 -20.69
C PHE A 684 -21.10 2.35 -20.07
N TYR A 685 -22.33 1.89 -20.26
CA TYR A 685 -22.88 0.77 -19.46
C TYR A 685 -22.06 -0.51 -19.61
N PRO A 686 -21.68 -0.98 -20.81
CA PRO A 686 -20.86 -2.19 -20.94
C PRO A 686 -19.50 -2.06 -20.24
N ARG A 687 -18.82 -0.91 -20.40
CA ARG A 687 -17.49 -0.66 -19.83
C ARG A 687 -17.53 -0.59 -18.31
N VAL A 688 -18.51 0.13 -17.77
CA VAL A 688 -18.70 0.26 -16.32
C VAL A 688 -19.15 -1.06 -15.70
N ARG A 689 -20.05 -1.81 -16.34
CA ARG A 689 -20.45 -3.15 -15.86
C ARG A 689 -19.27 -4.11 -15.75
N GLU A 690 -18.38 -4.11 -16.74
CA GLU A 690 -17.19 -4.97 -16.70
C GLU A 690 -16.28 -4.59 -15.54
N PHE A 691 -16.04 -3.29 -15.32
CA PHE A 691 -15.28 -2.81 -14.17
C PHE A 691 -15.89 -3.26 -12.83
N LEU A 692 -17.22 -3.19 -12.71
CA LEU A 692 -17.96 -3.51 -11.47
C LEU A 692 -18.15 -5.01 -11.21
N LYS A 693 -17.90 -5.86 -12.21
CA LYS A 693 -18.12 -7.31 -12.11
C LYS A 693 -17.38 -7.93 -10.92
N GLY A 694 -16.17 -7.44 -10.61
CA GLY A 694 -15.36 -7.92 -9.49
C GLY A 694 -15.90 -7.57 -8.10
N ILE A 695 -16.90 -6.69 -7.99
CA ILE A 695 -17.46 -6.24 -6.70
C ILE A 695 -18.97 -6.48 -6.57
N ALA A 696 -19.65 -6.84 -7.66
CA ALA A 696 -21.08 -7.12 -7.60
C ALA A 696 -21.35 -8.32 -6.70
N SER A 697 -22.18 -8.15 -5.67
CA SER A 697 -22.60 -9.25 -4.79
C SER A 697 -23.62 -10.17 -5.44
N ASN A 698 -24.30 -9.71 -6.50
CA ASN A 698 -25.45 -10.39 -7.10
C ASN A 698 -26.63 -10.59 -6.12
N GLY A 699 -26.66 -9.84 -5.02
CA GLY A 699 -27.60 -10.07 -3.92
C GLY A 699 -27.27 -11.32 -3.09
N GLU A 700 -26.14 -11.96 -3.33
CA GLU A 700 -25.64 -13.11 -2.57
C GLU A 700 -24.83 -12.59 -1.38
N SER A 701 -25.23 -12.98 -0.17
CA SER A 701 -24.50 -12.61 1.04
C SER A 701 -24.59 -13.74 2.06
N PHE A 702 -23.44 -14.09 2.63
CA PHE A 702 -23.42 -14.87 3.87
C PHE A 702 -23.88 -13.98 5.05
N PRO A 703 -24.56 -14.55 6.05
CA PRO A 703 -24.91 -13.80 7.24
C PRO A 703 -23.63 -13.42 8.02
N PRO A 704 -23.63 -12.28 8.72
CA PRO A 704 -22.55 -11.97 9.66
C PRO A 704 -22.49 -13.06 10.74
N PRO A 705 -21.32 -13.27 11.38
CA PRO A 705 -21.25 -14.16 12.54
C PRO A 705 -22.27 -13.72 13.60
N LYS A 706 -22.91 -14.69 14.24
CA LYS A 706 -23.80 -14.42 15.37
C LYS A 706 -22.96 -13.81 16.50
N GLU A 707 -23.46 -12.73 17.12
CA GLU A 707 -22.82 -12.20 18.32
C GLU A 707 -22.73 -13.31 19.37
N PRO A 708 -21.56 -13.47 20.04
CA PRO A 708 -21.32 -14.53 21.00
C PRO A 708 -22.22 -14.48 22.24
#